data_AF-A0A346S690-F1
#
_entry.id   AF-A0A346S690-F1
#
_cell.length_a   1.000
_cell.length_b   1.000
_cell.length_c   1.000
_cell.angle_alpha   90.00
_cell.angle_beta   90.00
_cell.angle_gamma   90.00
#
_symmetry.space_group_name_H-M   'P 1'
#
loop_
_entity.id
_entity.type
_entity.pdbx_description
1 polymer ?
#
loop_
_entity_poly.entity_id
_entity_poly.type
_entity_poly.pdbx_seq_one_letter_code
_entity_poly.pdbx_strand_id
1 'polypeptide(L)'
;MSKSVFFVTCPKGVEYLLADELNTFGLDTVRHAPAGVWVEGPLESGYRACLWSRLANRVILHIDEVGATSGDELYDGVVHMDWQQHIPVQGSFRVTFLGQNDAIRNTQYGAQRVKDGIVDRFQANGGPRPSVDAKNPDVTVSARLNRGRLALGIDLSGHSLHMRGYRTDKGIAPLKENLAAALLIRAGWPEIAAAGDFVDPMCGSGTLVIEAAMMALDMAPGRKQERFGFEHWPGHQPDLWLSLRQEAERRAHEGKQGRIPRLAGFDQDSRVIEAAWKNIQRAGLEGVVHIETCPVDALQLEAEWSEQGLVLTNPPYGERLSERKELGALYRALGNTVKRTVPGWRLGVFTGVPEFGKSIGLRSYKQYRLFNGKLPAQLLLFQVDEVSAMTPREPNVPGEVTPRIASEERAAMLRNRLKKNMRTIGQWARKQGIGCYRLYDADMPEFALAIDVYEGRVHVQEYAAPKSVDERSARERLAEALAVIPEALDIERENMVCKQRQRQTGTNQYEKQAASGEFFKVHEYGCVLKVNLKDYLDTGLFLDHRPVRHWIQQHAVNKRFLNLFCYTGAATVHAAVGGASRSLSLDMSKTYVSWAEDNLALNRADPKKHRVEQADCLAWLAERPSADQRFDLIFMDPPTFSNSARMAGVLDIQKDHPRLVRQAMARLSSDGLLIFSNNFRRFRLDEALESEFEVVEVTRDTLDRDFQRNPRIHRCWHIRHKA
;
A
#
# COMPACT_ATOMS: atom_id res chain seq x y z
N MET A 1 27.33 -18.86 42.50
CA MET A 1 26.93 -17.47 42.21
C MET A 1 25.41 -17.41 42.20
N SER A 2 24.80 -16.33 42.71
CA SER A 2 23.34 -16.16 42.64
C SER A 2 22.89 -16.03 41.17
N LYS A 3 21.84 -16.75 40.78
CA LYS A 3 21.21 -16.58 39.46
C LYS A 3 20.34 -15.32 39.48
N SER A 4 20.45 -14.50 38.44
CA SER A 4 19.60 -13.36 38.15
C SER A 4 18.61 -13.70 37.04
N VAL A 5 17.45 -13.06 37.06
CA VAL A 5 16.46 -13.20 35.98
C VAL A 5 16.60 -12.01 35.02
N PHE A 6 16.56 -12.29 33.72
CA PHE A 6 16.61 -11.28 32.68
C PHE A 6 15.41 -11.40 31.76
N PHE A 7 14.97 -10.27 31.22
CA PHE A 7 14.09 -10.22 30.08
C PHE A 7 14.85 -9.62 28.89
N VAL A 8 15.05 -10.43 27.85
CA VAL A 8 15.77 -10.03 26.65
C VAL A 8 14.78 -9.84 25.51
N THR A 9 14.68 -8.63 24.99
CA THR A 9 13.74 -8.29 23.90
C THR A 9 14.36 -8.57 22.54
N CYS A 10 13.55 -8.85 21.51
CA CYS A 10 13.99 -9.04 20.13
C CYS A 10 12.89 -8.66 19.13
N PRO A 11 13.16 -8.63 17.80
CA PRO A 11 12.11 -8.53 16.80
C PRO A 11 11.12 -9.69 16.89
N LYS A 12 9.86 -9.43 16.51
CA LYS A 12 8.81 -10.46 16.50
C LYS A 12 9.15 -11.59 15.52
N GLY A 13 8.99 -12.84 15.94
CA GLY A 13 9.31 -14.04 15.14
C GLY A 13 10.74 -14.56 15.30
N VAL A 14 11.57 -13.90 16.12
CA VAL A 14 12.98 -14.23 16.39
C VAL A 14 13.17 -14.84 17.79
N GLU A 15 12.11 -14.95 18.58
CA GLU A 15 12.16 -15.34 20.00
C GLU A 15 12.86 -16.68 20.24
N TYR A 16 12.61 -17.68 19.39
CA TYR A 16 13.24 -18.98 19.51
C TYR A 16 14.73 -18.95 19.16
N LEU A 17 15.12 -18.20 18.12
CA LEU A 17 16.55 -18.03 17.78
C LEU A 17 17.29 -17.28 18.89
N LEU A 18 16.64 -16.28 19.49
CA LEU A 18 17.21 -15.56 20.62
C LEU A 18 17.41 -16.51 21.80
N ALA A 19 16.44 -17.36 22.13
CA ALA A 19 16.59 -18.32 23.22
C ALA A 19 17.78 -19.27 22.98
N ASP A 20 17.92 -19.79 21.76
CA ASP A 20 19.06 -20.63 21.38
C ASP A 20 20.40 -19.87 21.55
N GLU A 21 20.48 -18.62 21.09
CA GLU A 21 21.66 -17.77 21.25
C GLU A 21 21.99 -17.52 22.75
N LEU A 22 20.99 -17.19 23.56
CA LEU A 22 21.16 -16.90 24.99
C LEU A 22 21.61 -18.14 25.79
N ASN A 23 21.12 -19.33 25.44
CA ASN A 23 21.60 -20.58 26.04
C ASN A 23 23.11 -20.76 25.82
N THR A 24 23.66 -20.37 24.66
CA THR A 24 25.12 -20.42 24.42
C THR A 24 25.92 -19.44 25.30
N PHE A 25 25.26 -18.44 25.88
CA PHE A 25 25.86 -17.49 26.82
C PHE A 25 25.74 -17.94 28.29
N GLY A 26 25.14 -19.11 28.55
CA GLY A 26 24.87 -19.62 29.90
C GLY A 26 23.61 -19.04 30.55
N LEU A 27 22.65 -18.58 29.74
CA LEU A 27 21.33 -18.13 30.20
C LEU A 27 20.28 -19.19 29.90
N ASP A 28 19.73 -19.82 30.92
CA ASP A 28 18.70 -20.84 30.80
C ASP A 28 17.35 -20.20 30.44
N THR A 29 16.64 -20.74 29.44
CA THR A 29 15.32 -20.22 29.06
C THR A 29 14.26 -20.56 30.11
N VAL A 30 13.67 -19.52 30.71
CA VAL A 30 12.54 -19.64 31.66
C VAL A 30 11.22 -19.71 30.91
N ARG A 31 10.97 -18.76 30.00
CA ARG A 31 9.77 -18.74 29.15
C ARG A 31 9.92 -17.80 27.95
N HIS A 32 9.26 -18.16 26.84
CA HIS A 32 9.07 -17.26 25.71
C HIS A 32 7.98 -16.23 26.02
N ALA A 33 8.14 -15.01 25.50
CA ALA A 33 7.13 -13.97 25.52
C ALA A 33 7.05 -13.29 24.14
N PRO A 34 5.95 -12.60 23.80
CA PRO A 34 5.91 -11.84 22.55
C PRO A 34 7.06 -10.82 22.48
N ALA A 35 7.88 -10.92 21.42
CA ALA A 35 9.04 -10.07 21.16
C ALA A 35 10.12 -10.10 22.27
N GLY A 36 10.29 -11.23 22.96
CA GLY A 36 11.38 -11.42 23.92
C GLY A 36 11.38 -12.77 24.63
N VAL A 37 12.41 -13.00 25.44
CA VAL A 37 12.59 -14.26 26.19
C VAL A 37 12.96 -13.90 27.63
N TRP A 38 12.31 -14.58 28.58
CA TRP A 38 12.71 -14.59 29.98
C TRP A 38 13.74 -15.68 30.17
N VAL A 39 14.89 -15.32 30.73
CA VAL A 39 16.02 -16.22 30.96
C VAL A 39 16.59 -16.02 32.35
N GLU A 40 17.31 -17.00 32.87
CA GLU A 40 18.01 -16.91 34.15
C GLU A 40 19.48 -17.34 34.04
N GLY A 41 20.35 -16.73 34.84
CA GLY A 41 21.77 -17.09 34.88
C GLY A 41 22.61 -16.07 35.64
N PRO A 42 23.93 -16.23 35.70
CA PRO A 42 24.80 -15.30 36.40
C PRO A 42 24.86 -13.94 35.69
N LEU A 43 25.27 -12.89 36.42
CA LEU A 43 25.39 -11.53 35.86
C LEU A 43 26.36 -11.46 34.68
N GLU A 44 27.44 -12.25 34.71
CA GLU A 44 28.40 -12.37 33.60
C GLU A 44 27.70 -12.76 32.29
N SER A 45 26.76 -13.71 32.34
CA SER A 45 25.99 -14.13 31.16
C SER A 45 25.07 -13.02 30.65
N GLY A 46 24.54 -12.18 31.53
CA GLY A 46 23.81 -10.95 31.16
C GLY A 46 24.70 -9.94 30.44
N TYR A 47 25.93 -9.71 30.92
CA TYR A 47 26.91 -8.87 30.22
C TYR A 47 27.34 -9.47 28.88
N ARG A 48 27.53 -10.80 28.84
CA ARG A 48 27.83 -11.53 27.61
C ARG A 48 26.71 -11.34 26.60
N ALA A 49 25.44 -11.40 27.00
CA ALA A 49 24.32 -11.10 26.12
C ALA A 49 24.34 -9.65 25.59
N CYS A 50 24.68 -8.65 26.42
CA CYS A 50 24.84 -7.26 25.95
C CYS A 50 25.95 -7.13 24.89
N LEU A 51 27.07 -7.83 25.06
CA LEU A 51 28.23 -7.72 24.18
C LEU A 51 28.09 -8.55 22.90
N TRP A 52 27.56 -9.77 23.01
CA TRP A 52 27.62 -10.80 21.98
C TRP A 52 26.30 -11.05 21.25
N SER A 53 25.15 -10.71 21.84
CA SER A 53 23.87 -11.00 21.19
C SER A 53 23.71 -10.25 19.88
N ARG A 54 23.50 -11.02 18.81
CA ARG A 54 23.18 -10.50 17.49
C ARG A 54 21.68 -10.27 17.36
N LEU A 55 20.85 -10.96 18.14
CA LEU A 55 19.41 -10.96 17.96
C LEU A 55 18.66 -10.02 18.91
N ALA A 56 19.25 -9.69 20.06
CA ALA A 56 18.61 -8.86 21.07
C ALA A 56 18.40 -7.40 20.62
N ASN A 57 17.32 -6.80 21.11
CA ASN A 57 17.11 -5.36 21.13
C ASN A 57 17.62 -4.75 22.43
N ARG A 58 17.32 -5.38 23.57
CA ARG A 58 17.69 -4.91 24.93
C ARG A 58 17.75 -6.10 25.89
N VAL A 59 18.68 -6.06 26.84
CA VAL A 59 18.84 -6.98 27.96
C VAL A 59 18.43 -6.24 29.23
N ILE A 60 17.37 -6.71 29.90
CA ILE A 60 16.81 -6.07 31.08
C ILE A 60 17.02 -7.01 32.27
N LEU A 61 17.76 -6.58 33.28
CA LEU A 61 17.86 -7.28 34.56
C LEU A 61 16.55 -7.09 35.32
N HIS A 62 15.83 -8.16 35.58
CA HIS A 62 14.61 -8.12 36.37
C HIS A 62 14.96 -7.92 37.85
N ILE A 63 14.28 -6.96 38.50
CA ILE A 63 14.50 -6.66 39.91
C ILE A 63 13.32 -7.13 40.76
N ASP A 64 12.08 -6.84 40.33
CA ASP A 64 10.87 -7.19 41.07
C ASP A 64 9.61 -7.06 40.19
N GLU A 65 8.47 -7.54 40.68
CA GLU A 65 7.15 -7.44 40.06
C GLU A 65 6.10 -6.93 41.06
N VAL A 66 5.41 -5.84 40.70
CA VAL A 66 4.38 -5.23 41.56
C VAL A 66 2.99 -5.32 40.95
N GLY A 67 1.95 -5.21 41.79
CA GLY A 67 0.57 -5.07 41.34
C GLY A 67 0.35 -3.74 40.63
N ALA A 68 -0.50 -3.75 39.60
CA ALA A 68 -0.79 -2.56 38.80
C ALA A 68 -2.24 -2.59 38.26
N THR A 69 -3.17 -3.02 39.11
CA THR A 69 -4.62 -2.97 38.82
C THR A 69 -5.19 -1.56 39.03
N SER A 70 -4.48 -0.69 39.76
CA SER A 70 -4.73 0.75 39.85
C SER A 70 -3.41 1.54 39.80
N GLY A 71 -3.51 2.87 39.61
CA GLY A 71 -2.36 3.76 39.67
C GLY A 71 -1.76 3.88 41.08
N ASP A 72 -2.57 3.66 42.12
CA ASP A 72 -2.15 3.69 43.53
C ASP A 72 -1.45 2.40 43.93
N GLU A 73 -2.00 1.23 43.59
CA GLU A 73 -1.34 -0.06 43.85
C GLU A 73 0.05 -0.13 43.19
N LEU A 74 0.16 0.37 41.95
CA LEU A 74 1.44 0.48 41.26
C LEU A 74 2.42 1.38 42.02
N TYR A 75 1.96 2.56 42.42
CA TYR A 75 2.80 3.53 43.12
C TYR A 75 3.26 2.98 44.47
N ASP A 76 2.34 2.42 45.25
CA ASP A 76 2.63 1.82 46.55
C ASP A 76 3.67 0.71 46.39
N GLY A 77 3.51 -0.19 45.42
CA GLY A 77 4.50 -1.23 45.15
C GLY A 77 5.87 -0.67 44.80
N VAL A 78 5.93 0.36 43.96
CA VAL A 78 7.19 1.00 43.54
C VAL A 78 7.89 1.71 44.71
N VAL A 79 7.15 2.42 45.58
CA VAL A 79 7.73 3.17 46.71
C VAL A 79 8.43 2.26 47.71
N HIS A 80 8.00 1.01 47.88
CA HIS A 80 8.57 0.10 48.88
C HIS A 80 9.86 -0.59 48.42
N MET A 81 10.25 -0.47 47.15
CA MET A 81 11.46 -1.11 46.62
C MET A 81 12.74 -0.39 47.05
N ASP A 82 13.85 -1.13 47.16
CA ASP A 82 15.15 -0.58 47.56
C ASP A 82 15.92 0.01 46.36
N TRP A 83 15.40 1.10 45.80
CA TRP A 83 15.95 1.73 44.59
C TRP A 83 17.40 2.22 44.75
N GLN A 84 17.88 2.41 45.98
CA GLN A 84 19.25 2.77 46.30
C GLN A 84 20.27 1.71 45.83
N GLN A 85 19.85 0.44 45.69
CA GLN A 85 20.69 -0.62 45.12
C GLN A 85 20.83 -0.52 43.59
N HIS A 86 19.99 0.30 42.94
CA HIS A 86 19.89 0.32 41.48
C HIS A 86 20.07 1.71 40.85
N ILE A 87 19.87 2.80 41.60
CA ILE A 87 20.03 4.17 41.13
C ILE A 87 21.07 4.87 42.02
N PRO A 88 22.13 5.46 41.44
CA PRO A 88 23.11 6.20 42.23
C PRO A 88 22.47 7.36 42.98
N VAL A 89 22.91 7.62 44.21
CA VAL A 89 22.35 8.66 45.11
C VAL A 89 22.37 10.06 44.49
N GLN A 90 23.42 10.39 43.72
CA GLN A 90 23.54 11.66 42.99
C GLN A 90 23.38 11.47 41.47
N GLY A 91 22.83 10.32 41.05
CA GLY A 91 22.69 9.97 39.65
C GLY A 91 21.42 10.51 39.01
N SER A 92 21.30 10.18 37.73
CA SER A 92 20.16 10.47 36.88
C SER A 92 19.50 9.18 36.42
N PHE A 93 18.18 9.20 36.28
CA PHE A 93 17.47 8.05 35.73
C PHE A 93 16.37 8.45 34.75
N ARG A 94 15.90 7.48 33.98
CA ARG A 94 14.62 7.59 33.26
C ARG A 94 13.81 6.31 33.43
N VAL A 95 12.50 6.44 33.24
CA VAL A 95 11.59 5.30 33.18
C VAL A 95 11.13 5.09 31.74
N THR A 96 11.28 3.86 31.24
CA THR A 96 10.64 3.40 30.01
C THR A 96 9.47 2.50 30.38
N PHE A 97 8.26 2.92 30.03
CA PHE A 97 7.03 2.19 30.35
C PHE A 97 6.44 1.54 29.08
N LEU A 98 6.13 0.25 29.16
CA LEU A 98 5.55 -0.55 28.09
C LEU A 98 4.31 -1.28 28.58
N GLY A 99 3.24 -1.29 27.77
CA GLY A 99 1.98 -1.95 28.09
C GLY A 99 0.90 -1.00 28.62
N GLN A 100 -0.35 -1.47 28.60
CA GLN A 100 -1.54 -0.74 29.04
C GLN A 100 -2.54 -1.73 29.65
N ASN A 101 -3.42 -1.25 30.52
CA ASN A 101 -4.62 -1.95 30.99
C ASN A 101 -5.76 -0.95 31.22
N ASP A 102 -6.88 -1.41 31.77
CA ASP A 102 -8.07 -0.56 31.96
C ASP A 102 -7.83 0.61 32.93
N ALA A 103 -6.91 0.47 33.90
CA ALA A 103 -6.54 1.51 34.85
C ALA A 103 -5.43 2.44 34.33
N ILE A 104 -4.41 1.88 33.67
CA ILE A 104 -3.24 2.58 33.14
C ILE A 104 -3.36 2.59 31.62
N ARG A 105 -4.23 3.46 31.12
CA ARG A 105 -4.55 3.59 29.68
C ARG A 105 -3.51 4.39 28.90
N ASN A 106 -2.62 5.10 29.60
CA ASN A 106 -1.59 5.94 29.01
C ASN A 106 -0.22 5.56 29.58
N THR A 107 0.72 5.21 28.69
CA THR A 107 2.08 4.80 29.09
C THR A 107 2.87 5.93 29.75
N GLN A 108 2.60 7.19 29.39
CA GLN A 108 3.23 8.36 30.04
C GLN A 108 2.76 8.50 31.49
N TYR A 109 1.48 8.23 31.75
CA TYR A 109 0.95 8.23 33.11
C TYR A 109 1.60 7.12 33.95
N GLY A 110 1.69 5.89 33.42
CA GLY A 110 2.40 4.80 34.08
C GLY A 110 3.87 5.13 34.37
N ALA A 111 4.58 5.69 33.38
CA ALA A 111 5.97 6.13 33.55
C ALA A 111 6.11 7.21 34.62
N GLN A 112 5.18 8.17 34.68
CA GLN A 112 5.17 9.22 35.70
C GLN A 112 4.99 8.63 37.10
N ARG A 113 4.01 7.73 37.29
CA ARG A 113 3.77 7.10 38.60
C ARG A 113 4.97 6.31 39.11
N VAL A 114 5.67 5.59 38.23
CA VAL A 114 6.91 4.91 38.60
C VAL A 114 8.01 5.91 38.98
N LYS A 115 8.16 7.02 38.25
CA LYS A 115 9.13 8.08 38.59
C LYS A 115 8.85 8.69 39.96
N ASP A 116 7.58 9.01 40.22
CA ASP A 116 7.15 9.60 41.49
C ASP A 116 7.49 8.64 42.64
N GLY A 117 7.13 7.36 42.51
CA GLY A 117 7.42 6.37 43.54
C GLY A 117 8.92 6.16 43.80
N ILE A 118 9.75 6.17 42.75
CA ILE A 118 11.22 6.13 42.89
C ILE A 118 11.71 7.35 43.67
N VAL A 119 11.29 8.55 43.27
CA VAL A 119 11.73 9.80 43.90
C VAL A 119 11.33 9.87 45.37
N ASP A 120 10.09 9.52 45.66
CA ASP A 120 9.54 9.59 47.02
C ASP A 120 10.24 8.59 47.95
N ARG A 121 10.64 7.42 47.43
CA ARG A 121 11.48 6.46 48.16
C ARG A 121 12.85 7.02 48.54
N PHE A 122 13.49 7.80 47.66
CA PHE A 122 14.76 8.46 48.01
C PHE A 122 14.57 9.54 49.07
N GLN A 123 13.50 10.33 48.98
CA GLN A 123 13.19 11.39 49.94
C GLN A 123 12.80 10.85 51.33
N ALA A 124 12.00 9.79 51.38
CA ALA A 124 11.57 9.15 52.62
C ALA A 124 12.75 8.60 53.44
N ASN A 125 13.83 8.19 52.78
CA ASN A 125 15.06 7.70 53.43
C ASN A 125 16.05 8.84 53.78
N GLY A 126 15.63 10.11 53.71
CA GLY A 126 16.48 11.27 54.02
C GLY A 126 17.59 11.53 53.00
N GLY A 127 17.53 10.88 51.83
CA GLY A 127 18.50 11.04 50.75
C GLY A 127 18.18 12.21 49.81
N PRO A 128 19.16 12.68 49.02
CA PRO A 128 18.92 13.68 47.98
C PRO A 128 17.97 13.13 46.90
N ARG A 129 17.16 14.02 46.32
CA ARG A 129 16.26 13.68 45.20
C ARG A 129 17.10 13.28 43.97
N PRO A 130 16.94 12.08 43.40
CA PRO A 130 17.63 11.70 42.16
C PRO A 130 17.13 12.55 40.99
N SER A 131 18.02 12.83 40.02
CA SER A 131 17.67 13.62 38.85
C SER A 131 17.01 12.77 37.76
N VAL A 132 16.17 13.39 36.92
CA VAL A 132 15.53 12.70 35.77
C VAL A 132 16.10 13.27 34.48
N ASP A 133 16.89 12.48 33.74
CA ASP A 133 17.43 12.85 32.44
C ASP A 133 16.82 11.96 31.34
N ALA A 134 16.07 12.56 30.43
CA ALA A 134 15.43 11.83 29.33
C ALA A 134 16.42 11.40 28.23
N LYS A 135 17.51 12.15 28.05
CA LYS A 135 18.47 12.00 26.95
C LYS A 135 19.62 11.09 27.35
N ASN A 136 20.31 11.42 28.45
CA ASN A 136 21.53 10.75 28.89
C ASN A 136 21.44 10.31 30.35
N PRO A 137 20.48 9.43 30.71
CA PRO A 137 20.37 8.93 32.07
C PRO A 137 21.55 8.02 32.42
N ASP A 138 21.95 8.03 33.69
CA ASP A 138 22.89 7.05 34.25
C ASP A 138 22.26 5.66 34.29
N VAL A 139 20.96 5.59 34.65
CA VAL A 139 20.20 4.33 34.74
C VAL A 139 18.85 4.43 34.02
N THR A 140 18.51 3.44 33.20
CA THR A 140 17.16 3.32 32.63
C THR A 140 16.38 2.22 33.35
N VAL A 141 15.32 2.61 34.06
CA VAL A 141 14.35 1.69 34.65
C VAL A 141 13.35 1.27 33.58
N SER A 142 13.23 -0.04 33.36
CA SER A 142 12.23 -0.65 32.50
C SER A 142 11.02 -1.07 33.33
N ALA A 143 9.82 -0.66 32.90
CA ALA A 143 8.56 -0.99 33.54
C ALA A 143 7.63 -1.61 32.48
N ARG A 144 7.35 -2.91 32.58
CA ARG A 144 6.53 -3.65 31.62
C ARG A 144 5.24 -4.15 32.27
N LEU A 145 4.13 -3.53 31.88
CA LEU A 145 2.80 -3.86 32.34
C LEU A 145 2.20 -4.99 31.48
N ASN A 146 1.79 -6.07 32.12
CA ASN A 146 1.09 -7.17 31.48
C ASN A 146 0.08 -7.80 32.45
N ARG A 147 -1.19 -7.90 32.06
CA ARG A 147 -2.26 -8.54 32.85
C ARG A 147 -2.33 -8.08 34.32
N GLY A 148 -2.21 -6.76 34.56
CA GLY A 148 -2.31 -6.18 35.91
C GLY A 148 -1.06 -6.35 36.79
N ARG A 149 0.04 -6.88 36.24
CA ARG A 149 1.33 -6.99 36.91
C ARG A 149 2.36 -6.13 36.18
N LEU A 150 3.18 -5.39 36.93
CA LEU A 150 4.23 -4.54 36.41
C LEU A 150 5.59 -5.17 36.74
N ALA A 151 6.23 -5.76 35.73
CA ALA A 151 7.59 -6.22 35.86
C ALA A 151 8.54 -5.03 35.78
N LEU A 152 9.37 -4.86 36.80
CA LEU A 152 10.38 -3.80 36.90
C LEU A 152 11.77 -4.39 36.67
N GLY A 153 12.66 -3.59 36.09
CA GLY A 153 14.03 -4.00 35.82
C GLY A 153 14.96 -2.88 35.41
N ILE A 154 16.25 -3.16 35.35
CA ILE A 154 17.30 -2.25 34.90
C ILE A 154 17.73 -2.61 33.49
N ASP A 155 17.66 -1.65 32.57
CA ASP A 155 18.11 -1.83 31.19
C ASP A 155 19.64 -1.78 31.11
N LEU A 156 20.25 -2.95 30.97
CA LEU A 156 21.69 -3.11 30.90
C LEU A 156 22.25 -2.68 29.53
N SER A 157 21.42 -2.56 28.49
CA SER A 157 21.86 -2.22 27.14
C SER A 157 22.02 -0.71 26.92
N GLY A 158 21.15 0.10 27.53
CA GLY A 158 21.14 1.55 27.36
C GLY A 158 20.54 1.98 26.01
N HIS A 159 21.32 1.92 24.94
CA HIS A 159 20.80 1.99 23.58
C HIS A 159 20.31 0.60 23.13
N SER A 160 19.48 0.54 22.08
CA SER A 160 19.07 -0.77 21.56
C SER A 160 20.23 -1.44 20.83
N LEU A 161 20.49 -2.72 21.15
CA LEU A 161 21.66 -3.48 20.72
C LEU A 161 21.77 -3.67 19.20
N HIS A 162 20.70 -3.49 18.42
CA HIS A 162 20.81 -3.47 16.96
C HIS A 162 21.70 -2.31 16.45
N MET A 163 21.85 -1.23 17.21
CA MET A 163 22.74 -0.13 16.85
C MET A 163 24.19 -0.51 17.20
N ARG A 164 24.91 -1.10 16.24
CA ARG A 164 26.30 -1.59 16.44
C ARG A 164 27.37 -0.49 16.39
N GLY A 165 26.97 0.76 16.15
CA GLY A 165 27.86 1.91 16.03
C GLY A 165 28.42 2.18 14.63
N TYR A 166 28.22 1.30 13.64
CA TYR A 166 28.75 1.52 12.28
C TYR A 166 27.85 2.36 11.36
N ARG A 167 26.53 2.41 11.63
CA ARG A 167 25.55 3.08 10.77
C ARG A 167 25.19 4.46 11.32
N THR A 168 25.33 5.49 10.50
CA THR A 168 24.96 6.89 10.84
C THR A 168 23.64 7.34 10.23
N ASP A 169 23.25 6.78 9.08
CA ASP A 169 22.17 7.32 8.27
C ASP A 169 20.82 6.66 8.60
N LYS A 170 19.80 7.50 8.85
CA LYS A 170 18.41 7.10 9.10
C LYS A 170 17.61 7.17 7.79
N GLY A 171 18.03 6.40 6.78
CA GLY A 171 17.30 6.29 5.52
C GLY A 171 15.85 5.81 5.70
N ILE A 172 15.08 5.79 4.62
CA ILE A 172 13.68 5.35 4.64
C ILE A 172 13.66 3.81 4.79
N ALA A 173 13.23 3.33 5.96
CA ALA A 173 12.99 1.92 6.30
C ALA A 173 14.14 0.90 6.07
N PRO A 174 15.37 1.14 6.57
CA PRO A 174 16.47 0.20 6.43
C PRO A 174 16.26 -1.07 7.26
N LEU A 175 16.73 -2.21 6.74
CA LEU A 175 16.80 -3.47 7.47
C LEU A 175 17.60 -3.26 8.77
N LYS A 176 17.03 -3.66 9.91
CA LYS A 176 17.75 -3.62 11.19
C LYS A 176 18.78 -4.74 11.27
N GLU A 177 19.90 -4.44 11.91
CA GLU A 177 21.08 -5.29 12.05
C GLU A 177 20.74 -6.61 12.74
N ASN A 178 19.92 -6.58 13.79
CA ASN A 178 19.48 -7.81 14.47
C ASN A 178 18.53 -8.67 13.65
N LEU A 179 17.72 -8.06 12.77
CA LEU A 179 16.92 -8.82 11.81
C LEU A 179 17.82 -9.39 10.70
N ALA A 180 18.78 -8.63 10.19
CA ALA A 180 19.78 -9.12 9.24
C ALA A 180 20.53 -10.34 9.79
N ALA A 181 20.99 -10.27 11.05
CA ALA A 181 21.58 -11.42 11.74
C ALA A 181 20.62 -12.62 11.83
N ALA A 182 19.34 -12.39 12.16
CA ALA A 182 18.35 -13.46 12.18
C ALA A 182 18.16 -14.12 10.81
N LEU A 183 18.20 -13.35 9.71
CA LEU A 183 18.11 -13.87 8.35
C LEU A 183 19.32 -14.73 7.99
N LEU A 184 20.53 -14.28 8.33
CA LEU A 184 21.78 -15.01 8.14
C LEU A 184 21.76 -16.35 8.88
N ILE A 185 21.39 -16.35 10.16
CA ILE A 185 21.25 -17.58 10.97
C ILE A 185 20.21 -18.52 10.35
N ARG A 186 19.04 -18.01 9.95
CA ARG A 186 17.99 -18.84 9.32
C ARG A 186 18.41 -19.43 7.98
N ALA A 187 19.26 -18.74 7.24
CA ALA A 187 19.84 -19.21 5.98
C ALA A 187 21.01 -20.20 6.18
N GLY A 188 21.48 -20.37 7.43
CA GLY A 188 22.59 -21.24 7.79
C GLY A 188 23.97 -20.64 7.48
N TRP A 189 24.08 -19.31 7.50
CA TRP A 189 25.36 -18.63 7.28
C TRP A 189 26.46 -19.04 8.27
N PRO A 190 26.22 -19.15 9.59
CA PRO A 190 27.27 -19.51 10.55
C PRO A 190 27.99 -20.81 10.18
N GLU A 191 27.26 -21.81 9.70
CA GLU A 191 27.84 -23.08 9.27
C GLU A 191 28.49 -22.98 7.88
N ILE A 192 27.88 -22.24 6.94
CA ILE A 192 28.42 -22.05 5.58
C ILE A 192 29.76 -21.29 5.63
N ALA A 193 29.88 -20.28 6.48
CA ALA A 193 31.05 -19.40 6.55
C ALA A 193 32.37 -20.14 6.81
N ALA A 194 32.33 -21.34 7.41
CA ALA A 194 33.51 -22.16 7.65
C ALA A 194 34.27 -22.52 6.37
N ALA A 195 33.58 -22.72 5.24
CA ALA A 195 34.18 -23.14 3.97
C ALA A 195 33.62 -22.42 2.72
N GLY A 196 32.53 -21.67 2.87
CA GLY A 196 31.84 -20.98 1.79
C GLY A 196 31.90 -19.47 1.91
N ASP A 197 31.44 -18.80 0.85
CA ASP A 197 31.52 -17.35 0.67
C ASP A 197 30.12 -16.70 0.68
N PHE A 198 30.05 -15.36 0.72
CA PHE A 198 28.80 -14.60 0.84
C PHE A 198 28.65 -13.51 -0.21
N VAL A 199 27.46 -13.40 -0.78
CA VAL A 199 27.09 -12.33 -1.71
C VAL A 199 25.70 -11.74 -1.38
N ASP A 200 25.59 -10.42 -1.40
CA ASP A 200 24.30 -9.71 -1.47
C ASP A 200 24.23 -8.89 -2.77
N PRO A 201 23.46 -9.31 -3.80
CA PRO A 201 23.39 -8.64 -5.10
C PRO A 201 22.56 -7.34 -5.12
N MET A 202 21.90 -6.99 -4.01
CA MET A 202 21.15 -5.74 -3.85
C MET A 202 21.34 -5.23 -2.40
N CYS A 203 22.60 -4.92 -2.07
CA CYS A 203 23.04 -4.77 -0.69
C CYS A 203 22.59 -3.49 0.00
N GLY A 204 22.11 -2.49 -0.75
CA GLY A 204 21.78 -1.18 -0.22
C GLY A 204 22.92 -0.60 0.61
N SER A 205 22.63 -0.30 1.88
CA SER A 205 23.61 0.22 2.86
C SER A 205 24.61 -0.83 3.41
N GLY A 206 24.65 -2.05 2.87
CA GLY A 206 25.60 -3.10 3.20
C GLY A 206 25.31 -3.89 4.48
N THR A 207 24.12 -3.74 5.08
CA THR A 207 23.83 -4.30 6.42
C THR A 207 23.96 -5.83 6.47
N LEU A 208 23.48 -6.56 5.45
CA LEU A 208 23.60 -8.03 5.42
C LEU A 208 25.06 -8.48 5.31
N VAL A 209 25.83 -7.84 4.42
CA VAL A 209 27.25 -8.20 4.20
C VAL A 209 28.10 -7.88 5.43
N ILE A 210 27.84 -6.75 6.11
CA ILE A 210 28.54 -6.38 7.35
C ILE A 210 28.24 -7.38 8.46
N GLU A 211 26.97 -7.73 8.71
CA GLU A 211 26.62 -8.72 9.74
C GLU A 211 27.17 -10.12 9.38
N ALA A 212 27.19 -10.49 8.11
CA ALA A 212 27.79 -11.75 7.64
C ALA A 212 29.30 -11.79 7.94
N ALA A 213 30.01 -10.71 7.64
CA ALA A 213 31.44 -10.57 7.94
C ALA A 213 31.73 -10.62 9.44
N MET A 214 30.93 -9.91 10.25
CA MET A 214 31.07 -9.92 11.70
C MET A 214 30.78 -11.28 12.32
N MET A 215 29.89 -12.08 11.73
CA MET A 215 29.66 -13.47 12.13
C MET A 215 30.86 -14.35 11.77
N ALA A 216 31.35 -14.27 10.52
CA ALA A 216 32.45 -15.11 10.04
C ALA A 216 33.77 -14.85 10.76
N LEU A 217 34.03 -13.59 11.13
CA LEU A 217 35.25 -13.18 11.86
C LEU A 217 35.09 -13.20 13.37
N ASP A 218 33.99 -13.78 13.87
CA ASP A 218 33.70 -13.90 15.30
C ASP A 218 33.78 -12.56 16.08
N MET A 219 33.33 -11.49 15.43
CA MET A 219 33.33 -10.15 15.99
C MET A 219 32.05 -9.92 16.80
N ALA A 220 32.21 -9.62 18.10
CA ALA A 220 31.10 -9.28 18.97
C ALA A 220 30.36 -8.01 18.47
N PRO A 221 29.02 -8.01 18.37
CA PRO A 221 28.27 -6.84 17.89
C PRO A 221 28.42 -5.59 18.75
N GLY A 222 28.55 -5.77 20.07
CA GLY A 222 28.77 -4.68 21.03
C GLY A 222 30.24 -4.23 21.16
N ARG A 223 31.18 -4.79 20.38
CA ARG A 223 32.62 -4.54 20.55
C ARG A 223 33.01 -3.07 20.38
N LYS A 224 32.36 -2.36 19.46
CA LYS A 224 32.60 -0.92 19.22
C LYS A 224 31.64 0.00 19.97
N GLN A 225 30.75 -0.56 20.78
CA GLN A 225 29.81 0.24 21.56
C GLN A 225 30.57 0.97 22.67
N GLU A 226 30.49 2.30 22.67
CA GLU A 226 31.20 3.15 23.62
C GLU A 226 30.56 3.16 25.01
N ARG A 227 29.23 2.94 25.07
CA ARG A 227 28.45 3.02 26.31
C ARG A 227 27.37 1.96 26.40
N PHE A 228 27.25 1.32 27.56
CA PHE A 228 26.16 0.43 27.96
C PHE A 228 25.34 1.00 29.13
N GLY A 229 24.10 0.51 29.28
CA GLY A 229 23.16 1.00 30.30
C GLY A 229 23.49 0.60 31.73
N PHE A 230 24.46 -0.30 31.93
CA PHE A 230 24.91 -0.74 33.25
C PHE A 230 26.10 0.05 33.81
N GLU A 231 26.74 0.94 33.04
CA GLU A 231 28.02 1.54 33.45
C GLU A 231 27.95 2.33 34.76
N HIS A 232 26.82 3.01 35.00
CA HIS A 232 26.57 3.75 36.23
C HIS A 232 25.59 3.03 37.16
N TRP A 233 25.19 1.79 36.84
CA TRP A 233 24.33 1.00 37.73
C TRP A 233 25.15 0.54 38.95
N PRO A 234 24.70 0.78 40.20
CA PRO A 234 25.48 0.42 41.40
C PRO A 234 25.83 -1.07 41.53
N GLY A 235 25.06 -1.96 40.91
CA GLY A 235 25.36 -3.40 40.86
C GLY A 235 26.37 -3.81 39.78
N HIS A 236 26.95 -2.85 39.05
CA HIS A 236 27.94 -3.13 38.03
C HIS A 236 29.21 -3.72 38.62
N GLN A 237 29.61 -4.88 38.11
CA GLN A 237 30.91 -5.52 38.38
C GLN A 237 31.91 -5.26 37.23
N PRO A 238 32.88 -4.33 37.40
CA PRO A 238 33.79 -3.93 36.33
C PRO A 238 34.75 -5.03 35.87
N ASP A 239 35.20 -5.89 36.77
CA ASP A 239 36.18 -6.94 36.45
C ASP A 239 35.60 -8.00 35.50
N LEU A 240 34.34 -8.41 35.72
CA LEU A 240 33.62 -9.31 34.81
C LEU A 240 33.50 -8.68 33.42
N TRP A 241 33.17 -7.39 33.37
CA TRP A 241 33.02 -6.67 32.11
C TRP A 241 34.34 -6.52 31.37
N LEU A 242 35.41 -6.17 32.08
CA LEU A 242 36.76 -6.06 31.51
C LEU A 242 37.22 -7.40 30.90
N SER A 243 36.97 -8.52 31.59
CA SER A 243 37.28 -9.86 31.08
C SER A 243 36.54 -10.16 29.77
N LEU A 244 35.24 -9.88 29.71
CA LEU A 244 34.43 -10.07 28.49
C LEU A 244 34.88 -9.18 27.32
N ARG A 245 35.29 -7.93 27.62
CA ARG A 245 35.85 -7.01 26.63
C ARG A 245 37.16 -7.55 26.05
N GLN A 246 38.05 -8.04 26.91
CA GLN A 246 39.32 -8.67 26.49
C GLN A 246 39.06 -9.93 25.66
N GLU A 247 38.09 -10.76 26.04
CA GLU A 247 37.67 -11.92 25.25
C GLU A 247 37.20 -11.51 23.84
N ALA A 248 36.37 -10.46 23.73
CA ALA A 248 35.86 -9.99 22.45
C ALA A 248 36.95 -9.41 21.54
N GLU A 249 37.93 -8.69 22.08
CA GLU A 249 39.08 -8.23 21.31
C GLU A 249 39.96 -9.40 20.85
N ARG A 250 40.23 -10.37 21.72
CA ARG A 250 40.99 -11.58 21.38
C ARG A 250 40.32 -12.38 20.25
N ARG A 251 39.03 -12.68 20.37
CA ARG A 251 38.27 -13.45 19.37
C ARG A 251 38.19 -12.73 18.03
N ALA A 252 37.99 -11.41 18.03
CA ALA A 252 38.02 -10.61 16.81
C ALA A 252 39.41 -10.58 16.15
N HIS A 253 40.50 -10.64 16.94
CA HIS A 253 41.86 -10.74 16.42
C HIS A 253 42.13 -12.12 15.80
N GLU A 254 41.78 -13.20 16.51
CA GLU A 254 41.91 -14.59 16.04
C GLU A 254 41.09 -14.83 14.77
N GLY A 255 39.85 -14.34 14.71
CA GLY A 255 38.99 -14.46 13.54
C GLY A 255 39.59 -13.82 12.29
N LYS A 256 40.35 -12.72 12.44
CA LYS A 256 41.08 -12.07 11.32
C LYS A 256 42.34 -12.80 10.89
N GLN A 257 42.89 -13.68 11.73
CA GLN A 257 44.04 -14.51 11.38
C GLN A 257 43.63 -15.85 10.73
N GLY A 258 42.37 -16.25 10.89
CA GLY A 258 41.81 -17.44 10.26
C GLY A 258 41.49 -17.28 8.77
N ARG A 259 40.74 -18.25 8.22
CA ARG A 259 40.17 -18.13 6.87
C ARG A 259 39.17 -16.98 6.86
N ILE A 260 39.38 -16.01 5.97
CA ILE A 260 38.43 -14.93 5.70
C ILE A 260 37.62 -15.33 4.46
N PRO A 261 36.30 -15.56 4.57
CA PRO A 261 35.44 -15.79 3.42
C PRO A 261 35.44 -14.59 2.47
N ARG A 262 35.22 -14.84 1.18
CA ARG A 262 34.88 -13.73 0.28
C ARG A 262 33.51 -13.20 0.64
N LEU A 263 33.40 -11.88 0.81
CA LEU A 263 32.21 -11.19 1.26
C LEU A 263 31.98 -10.00 0.32
N ALA A 264 30.95 -10.06 -0.53
CA ALA A 264 30.65 -8.98 -1.47
C ALA A 264 29.22 -8.48 -1.41
N GLY A 265 29.06 -7.16 -1.56
CA GLY A 265 27.78 -6.50 -1.78
C GLY A 265 27.75 -5.77 -3.13
N PHE A 266 26.63 -5.84 -3.83
CA PHE A 266 26.39 -5.11 -5.07
C PHE A 266 25.08 -4.36 -4.99
N ASP A 267 25.03 -3.17 -5.58
CA ASP A 267 23.78 -2.43 -5.75
C ASP A 267 23.87 -1.57 -7.01
N GLN A 268 22.73 -1.32 -7.67
CA GLN A 268 22.69 -0.47 -8.85
C GLN A 268 22.81 1.02 -8.51
N ASP A 269 22.45 1.43 -7.29
CA ASP A 269 22.48 2.83 -6.87
C ASP A 269 23.83 3.17 -6.22
N SER A 270 24.65 3.95 -6.91
CA SER A 270 25.97 4.36 -6.42
C SER A 270 25.91 5.15 -5.10
N ARG A 271 24.78 5.81 -4.78
CA ARG A 271 24.61 6.57 -3.53
C ARG A 271 24.53 5.67 -2.31
N VAL A 272 23.86 4.51 -2.43
CA VAL A 272 23.77 3.57 -1.30
C VAL A 272 25.08 2.80 -1.12
N ILE A 273 25.84 2.59 -2.19
CA ILE A 273 27.20 2.02 -2.15
C ILE A 273 28.16 2.93 -1.39
N GLU A 274 28.11 4.25 -1.59
CA GLU A 274 28.94 5.18 -0.81
C GLU A 274 28.64 5.10 0.69
N ALA A 275 27.35 5.04 1.05
CA ALA A 275 26.93 4.85 2.44
C ALA A 275 27.37 3.49 3.00
N ALA A 276 27.30 2.43 2.19
CA ALA A 276 27.73 1.09 2.58
C ALA A 276 29.24 1.03 2.83
N TRP A 277 30.05 1.66 1.99
CA TRP A 277 31.50 1.76 2.19
C TRP A 277 31.85 2.46 3.50
N LYS A 278 31.20 3.60 3.80
CA LYS A 278 31.38 4.30 5.10
C LYS A 278 31.00 3.41 6.28
N ASN A 279 29.92 2.62 6.15
CA ASN A 279 29.51 1.67 7.19
C ASN A 279 30.54 0.55 7.38
N ILE A 280 31.10 -0.01 6.30
CA ILE A 280 32.17 -1.03 6.33
C ILE A 280 33.41 -0.50 7.04
N GLN A 281 33.85 0.73 6.72
CA GLN A 281 34.97 1.39 7.39
C GLN A 281 34.71 1.55 8.90
N ARG A 282 33.54 2.07 9.29
CA ARG A 282 33.18 2.23 10.71
C ARG A 282 33.05 0.88 11.42
N ALA A 283 32.60 -0.18 10.74
CA ALA A 283 32.60 -1.54 11.26
C ALA A 283 34.03 -2.10 11.44
N GLY A 284 35.02 -1.56 10.72
CA GLY A 284 36.42 -2.00 10.75
C GLY A 284 36.65 -3.24 9.89
N LEU A 285 35.92 -3.29 8.77
CA LEU A 285 35.90 -4.36 7.76
C LEU A 285 36.44 -3.89 6.41
N GLU A 286 37.11 -2.73 6.37
CA GLU A 286 37.85 -2.26 5.20
C GLU A 286 38.92 -3.30 4.83
N GLY A 287 39.02 -3.61 3.54
CA GLY A 287 39.89 -4.68 3.02
C GLY A 287 39.39 -6.11 3.28
N VAL A 288 38.26 -6.28 3.98
CA VAL A 288 37.61 -7.58 4.20
C VAL A 288 36.37 -7.73 3.32
N VAL A 289 35.55 -6.67 3.25
CA VAL A 289 34.30 -6.66 2.49
C VAL A 289 34.49 -5.90 1.19
N HIS A 290 34.15 -6.54 0.06
CA HIS A 290 34.06 -5.90 -1.24
C HIS A 290 32.67 -5.28 -1.43
N ILE A 291 32.61 -4.09 -2.01
CA ILE A 291 31.34 -3.46 -2.37
C ILE A 291 31.47 -2.72 -3.69
N GLU A 292 30.46 -2.84 -4.55
CA GLU A 292 30.55 -2.35 -5.92
C GLU A 292 29.19 -1.90 -6.46
N THR A 293 29.22 -0.87 -7.32
CA THR A 293 28.02 -0.48 -8.08
C THR A 293 27.84 -1.41 -9.27
N CYS A 294 26.87 -2.32 -9.20
CA CYS A 294 26.59 -3.28 -10.26
C CYS A 294 25.11 -3.66 -10.24
N PRO A 295 24.37 -3.55 -11.36
CA PRO A 295 23.00 -4.05 -11.44
C PRO A 295 22.99 -5.59 -11.43
N VAL A 296 21.94 -6.17 -10.84
CA VAL A 296 21.85 -7.62 -10.58
C VAL A 296 21.94 -8.48 -11.85
N ASP A 297 21.49 -7.99 -12.99
CA ASP A 297 21.53 -8.71 -14.27
C ASP A 297 22.94 -8.79 -14.88
N ALA A 298 23.74 -7.74 -14.68
CA ALA A 298 25.14 -7.63 -15.13
C ALA A 298 26.14 -8.30 -14.17
N LEU A 299 25.71 -8.70 -12.97
CA LEU A 299 26.59 -9.32 -11.98
C LEU A 299 27.29 -10.56 -12.56
N GLN A 300 28.61 -10.55 -12.43
CA GLN A 300 29.51 -11.66 -12.70
C GLN A 300 30.48 -11.77 -11.53
N LEU A 301 30.81 -13.00 -11.14
CA LEU A 301 31.83 -13.28 -10.15
C LEU A 301 33.03 -13.85 -10.90
N GLU A 302 34.17 -13.15 -10.87
CA GLU A 302 35.42 -13.61 -11.47
C GLU A 302 35.99 -14.82 -10.69
N ALA A 303 37.09 -15.42 -11.15
CA ALA A 303 37.64 -16.64 -10.54
C ALA A 303 38.04 -16.46 -9.04
N GLU A 304 38.13 -17.59 -8.31
CA GLU A 304 38.52 -17.74 -6.88
C GLU A 304 37.41 -17.68 -5.80
N TRP A 305 36.13 -17.85 -6.16
CA TRP A 305 35.04 -18.08 -5.20
C TRP A 305 34.91 -19.57 -4.83
N SER A 306 34.45 -19.84 -3.61
CA SER A 306 34.15 -21.19 -3.14
C SER A 306 33.02 -21.85 -3.95
N GLU A 307 33.09 -23.18 -4.10
CA GLU A 307 32.02 -23.99 -4.69
C GLU A 307 30.72 -23.94 -3.87
N GLN A 308 30.80 -23.50 -2.61
CA GLN A 308 29.66 -23.35 -1.72
C GLN A 308 29.59 -21.92 -1.17
N GLY A 309 28.38 -21.46 -0.91
CA GLY A 309 28.19 -20.14 -0.32
C GLY A 309 26.73 -19.80 -0.12
N LEU A 310 26.50 -18.57 0.32
CA LEU A 310 25.19 -18.01 0.55
C LEU A 310 25.03 -16.71 -0.24
N VAL A 311 24.03 -16.68 -1.10
CA VAL A 311 23.43 -15.44 -1.56
C VAL A 311 22.29 -15.09 -0.61
N LEU A 312 22.32 -13.92 0.03
CA LEU A 312 21.19 -13.46 0.84
C LEU A 312 20.93 -11.99 0.53
N THR A 313 19.69 -11.67 0.17
CA THR A 313 19.33 -10.31 -0.24
C THR A 313 17.96 -9.89 0.28
N ASN A 314 17.75 -8.58 0.38
CA ASN A 314 16.50 -7.94 0.75
C ASN A 314 16.05 -6.98 -0.38
N PRO A 315 15.41 -7.49 -1.44
CA PRO A 315 15.02 -6.68 -2.59
C PRO A 315 13.99 -5.61 -2.22
N PRO A 316 13.78 -4.58 -3.07
CA PRO A 316 12.71 -3.61 -2.91
C PRO A 316 11.32 -4.27 -2.79
N TYR A 317 10.43 -3.69 -1.98
CA TYR A 317 9.08 -4.22 -1.74
C TYR A 317 7.99 -3.66 -2.67
N GLY A 318 8.29 -2.61 -3.45
CA GLY A 318 7.37 -1.98 -4.40
C GLY A 318 6.13 -1.39 -3.72
N GLU A 319 6.28 -0.21 -3.10
CA GLU A 319 5.21 0.46 -2.36
C GLU A 319 4.13 1.04 -3.30
N ARG A 320 4.46 1.27 -4.58
CA ARG A 320 3.52 1.77 -5.60
C ARG A 320 3.14 0.69 -6.62
N LEU A 321 1.94 0.82 -7.19
CA LEU A 321 1.40 -0.12 -8.19
C LEU A 321 2.24 -0.22 -9.46
N SER A 322 2.87 0.89 -9.90
CA SER A 322 3.81 0.90 -11.03
C SER A 322 5.08 0.08 -10.74
N GLU A 323 5.58 0.13 -9.51
CA GLU A 323 6.79 -0.58 -9.08
C GLU A 323 6.56 -2.09 -9.03
N ARG A 324 5.34 -2.55 -8.73
CA ARG A 324 5.01 -3.99 -8.68
C ARG A 324 5.22 -4.72 -10.00
N LYS A 325 5.04 -4.08 -11.16
CA LYS A 325 5.32 -4.71 -12.46
C LYS A 325 6.82 -4.91 -12.69
N GLU A 326 7.62 -3.97 -12.23
CA GLU A 326 9.09 -4.03 -12.31
C GLU A 326 9.66 -5.10 -11.37
N LEU A 327 8.99 -5.39 -10.25
CA LEU A 327 9.40 -6.45 -9.32
C LEU A 327 9.41 -7.84 -9.98
N GLY A 328 8.46 -8.15 -10.87
CA GLY A 328 8.45 -9.44 -11.58
C GLY A 328 9.72 -9.66 -12.41
N ALA A 329 10.10 -8.63 -13.18
CA ALA A 329 11.33 -8.63 -13.97
C ALA A 329 12.58 -8.69 -13.07
N LEU A 330 12.61 -7.95 -11.96
CA LEU A 330 13.73 -7.94 -11.02
C LEU A 330 13.96 -9.34 -10.39
N TYR A 331 12.89 -10.01 -9.94
CA TYR A 331 13.00 -11.34 -9.33
C TYR A 331 13.43 -12.39 -10.35
N ARG A 332 12.98 -12.25 -11.61
CA ARG A 332 13.46 -13.09 -12.71
C ARG A 332 14.94 -12.85 -13.00
N ALA A 333 15.38 -11.59 -13.04
CA ALA A 333 16.79 -11.24 -13.22
C ALA A 333 17.66 -11.84 -12.11
N LEU A 334 17.24 -11.69 -10.84
CA LEU A 334 17.91 -12.33 -9.71
C LEU A 334 18.03 -13.84 -9.89
N GLY A 335 16.93 -14.52 -10.23
CA GLY A 335 16.91 -15.96 -10.47
C GLY A 335 17.83 -16.42 -11.60
N ASN A 336 17.87 -15.67 -12.70
CA ASN A 336 18.76 -15.94 -13.83
C ASN A 336 20.23 -15.73 -13.46
N THR A 337 20.53 -14.64 -12.74
CA THR A 337 21.89 -14.32 -12.30
C THR A 337 22.43 -15.41 -11.39
N VAL A 338 21.73 -15.78 -10.30
CA VAL A 338 22.27 -16.75 -9.34
C VAL A 338 22.48 -18.13 -9.95
N LYS A 339 21.60 -18.58 -10.85
CA LYS A 339 21.78 -19.85 -11.58
C LYS A 339 23.02 -19.85 -12.47
N ARG A 340 23.33 -18.68 -13.06
CA ARG A 340 24.50 -18.50 -13.92
C ARG A 340 25.79 -18.34 -13.12
N THR A 341 25.77 -17.58 -12.03
CA THR A 341 26.99 -17.14 -11.34
C THR A 341 27.39 -18.02 -10.16
N VAL A 342 26.44 -18.66 -9.48
CA VAL A 342 26.67 -19.41 -8.24
C VAL A 342 25.88 -20.73 -8.18
N PRO A 343 26.01 -21.61 -9.19
CA PRO A 343 25.39 -22.93 -9.11
C PRO A 343 25.88 -23.69 -7.88
N GLY A 344 24.99 -24.41 -7.19
CA GLY A 344 25.28 -25.16 -5.97
C GLY A 344 25.14 -24.36 -4.67
N TRP A 345 25.08 -23.02 -4.73
CA TRP A 345 24.95 -22.18 -3.54
C TRP A 345 23.52 -22.20 -2.96
N ARG A 346 23.39 -21.73 -1.72
CA ARG A 346 22.08 -21.42 -1.14
C ARG A 346 21.68 -20.00 -1.47
N LEU A 347 20.39 -19.78 -1.73
CA LEU A 347 19.81 -18.47 -1.91
C LEU A 347 18.77 -18.20 -0.82
N GLY A 348 18.89 -17.06 -0.16
CA GLY A 348 17.86 -16.46 0.68
C GLY A 348 17.34 -15.16 0.08
N VAL A 349 16.02 -15.02 -0.02
CA VAL A 349 15.36 -13.77 -0.44
C VAL A 349 14.41 -13.33 0.66
N PHE A 350 14.70 -12.19 1.30
CA PHE A 350 13.83 -11.58 2.29
C PHE A 350 12.95 -10.51 1.64
N THR A 351 11.63 -10.71 1.63
CA THR A 351 10.70 -9.89 0.84
C THR A 351 9.36 -9.62 1.53
N GLY A 352 8.83 -8.41 1.35
CA GLY A 352 7.47 -8.04 1.69
C GLY A 352 6.41 -8.49 0.66
N VAL A 353 6.85 -9.01 -0.49
CA VAL A 353 6.00 -9.44 -1.62
C VAL A 353 6.29 -10.89 -2.03
N PRO A 354 6.09 -11.88 -1.13
CA PRO A 354 6.45 -13.28 -1.35
C PRO A 354 5.76 -13.91 -2.57
N GLU A 355 4.68 -13.31 -3.07
CA GLU A 355 4.00 -13.72 -4.30
C GLU A 355 4.94 -13.72 -5.53
N PHE A 356 5.91 -12.79 -5.59
CA PHE A 356 6.92 -12.73 -6.66
C PHE A 356 8.05 -13.76 -6.52
N GLY A 357 8.08 -14.53 -5.42
CA GLY A 357 9.06 -15.61 -5.26
C GLY A 357 9.01 -16.65 -6.38
N LYS A 358 7.86 -16.79 -7.07
CA LYS A 358 7.70 -17.66 -8.25
C LYS A 358 8.42 -17.13 -9.50
N SER A 359 8.68 -15.83 -9.58
CA SER A 359 9.38 -15.21 -10.70
C SER A 359 10.89 -15.53 -10.70
N ILE A 360 11.44 -15.97 -9.56
CA ILE A 360 12.85 -16.44 -9.43
C ILE A 360 13.09 -17.72 -10.27
N GLY A 361 12.05 -18.52 -10.50
CA GLY A 361 12.19 -19.79 -11.22
C GLY A 361 12.99 -20.85 -10.46
N LEU A 362 13.00 -20.77 -9.14
CA LEU A 362 13.51 -21.80 -8.23
C LEU A 362 12.40 -22.18 -7.23
N ARG A 363 12.36 -23.44 -6.82
CA ARG A 363 11.44 -23.92 -5.78
C ARG A 363 12.04 -23.66 -4.40
N SER A 364 11.34 -22.89 -3.57
CA SER A 364 11.80 -22.69 -2.19
C SER A 364 11.59 -23.96 -1.37
N TYR A 365 12.62 -24.43 -0.66
CA TYR A 365 12.51 -25.58 0.24
C TYR A 365 12.04 -25.19 1.65
N LYS A 366 12.18 -23.92 2.04
CA LYS A 366 11.75 -23.41 3.36
C LYS A 366 11.37 -21.94 3.30
N GLN A 367 10.42 -21.56 4.14
CA GLN A 367 9.94 -20.18 4.26
C GLN A 367 9.76 -19.82 5.73
N TYR A 368 10.18 -18.61 6.12
CA TYR A 368 9.98 -18.09 7.47
C TYR A 368 9.21 -16.77 7.42
N ARG A 369 8.17 -16.64 8.25
CA ARG A 369 7.42 -15.39 8.42
C ARG A 369 8.11 -14.53 9.48
N LEU A 370 8.46 -13.31 9.11
CA LEU A 370 9.19 -12.34 9.93
C LEU A 370 8.57 -10.95 9.75
N PHE A 371 9.11 -9.95 10.43
CA PHE A 371 8.65 -8.57 10.35
C PHE A 371 9.82 -7.61 10.15
N ASN A 372 9.76 -6.79 9.10
CA ASN A 372 10.66 -5.64 8.95
C ASN A 372 9.98 -4.40 9.57
N GLY A 373 10.30 -4.12 10.84
CA GLY A 373 9.54 -3.14 11.62
C GLY A 373 8.09 -3.58 11.80
N LYS A 374 7.14 -2.84 11.22
CA LYS A 374 5.71 -3.21 11.23
C LYS A 374 5.27 -3.99 9.99
N LEU A 375 6.12 -4.06 8.96
CA LEU A 375 5.79 -4.69 7.68
C LEU A 375 5.95 -6.21 7.80
N PRO A 376 4.90 -7.02 7.55
CA PRO A 376 5.03 -8.46 7.42
C PRO A 376 5.90 -8.79 6.20
N ALA A 377 6.86 -9.69 6.38
CA ALA A 377 7.75 -10.13 5.32
C ALA A 377 8.06 -11.63 5.45
N GLN A 378 8.63 -12.22 4.42
CA GLN A 378 9.04 -13.62 4.42
C GLN A 378 10.48 -13.78 3.95
N LEU A 379 11.22 -14.66 4.61
CA LEU A 379 12.48 -15.19 4.10
C LEU A 379 12.18 -16.47 3.32
N LEU A 380 12.45 -16.46 2.02
CA LEU A 380 12.34 -17.61 1.13
C LEU A 380 13.74 -18.23 0.95
N LEU A 381 13.90 -19.52 1.21
CA LEU A 381 15.17 -20.23 1.03
C LEU A 381 15.09 -21.22 -0.14
N PHE A 382 16.10 -21.19 -0.99
CA PHE A 382 16.24 -21.99 -2.19
C PHE A 382 17.61 -22.66 -2.24
N GLN A 383 17.67 -23.82 -2.88
CA GLN A 383 18.91 -24.41 -3.33
C GLN A 383 19.08 -24.02 -4.80
N VAL A 384 20.26 -23.54 -5.19
CA VAL A 384 20.54 -23.16 -6.58
C VAL A 384 21.03 -24.40 -7.34
N ASP A 385 20.11 -25.25 -7.75
CA ASP A 385 20.40 -26.46 -8.52
C ASP A 385 19.31 -26.73 -9.57
N GLU A 386 19.61 -27.63 -10.50
CA GLU A 386 18.67 -28.06 -11.55
C GLU A 386 17.41 -28.74 -10.99
N VAL A 387 17.52 -29.42 -9.84
CA VAL A 387 16.38 -30.09 -9.18
C VAL A 387 15.34 -29.08 -8.71
N SER A 388 15.80 -27.91 -8.23
CA SER A 388 14.97 -26.82 -7.77
C SER A 388 14.48 -25.92 -8.92
N ALA A 389 14.99 -26.09 -10.14
CA ALA A 389 14.63 -25.26 -11.28
C ALA A 389 13.14 -25.40 -11.63
N MET A 390 12.48 -24.27 -11.85
CA MET A 390 11.10 -24.18 -12.29
C MET A 390 10.98 -23.15 -13.41
N THR A 391 9.95 -23.30 -14.25
CA THR A 391 9.55 -22.22 -15.16
C THR A 391 9.13 -21.00 -14.34
N PRO A 392 9.78 -19.83 -14.50
CA PRO A 392 9.37 -18.60 -13.82
C PRO A 392 7.90 -18.28 -14.10
N ARG A 393 7.15 -17.85 -13.07
CA ARG A 393 5.76 -17.42 -13.21
C ARG A 393 5.55 -16.12 -12.45
N GLU A 394 4.91 -15.15 -13.09
CA GLU A 394 4.44 -13.98 -12.38
C GLU A 394 3.31 -14.36 -11.41
N PRO A 395 3.22 -13.72 -10.24
CA PRO A 395 2.07 -13.90 -9.37
C PRO A 395 0.79 -13.46 -10.08
N ASN A 396 -0.30 -14.19 -9.86
CA ASN A 396 -1.63 -13.68 -10.19
C ASN A 396 -1.84 -12.40 -9.38
N VAL A 397 -2.13 -11.27 -10.02
CA VAL A 397 -2.42 -10.03 -9.29
C VAL A 397 -3.65 -10.28 -8.41
N PRO A 398 -3.60 -9.99 -7.09
CA PRO A 398 -4.76 -10.20 -6.22
C PRO A 398 -6.00 -9.48 -6.76
N GLY A 399 -7.06 -10.24 -7.07
CA GLY A 399 -8.30 -9.74 -7.67
C GLY A 399 -8.36 -9.84 -9.21
N GLU A 400 -7.24 -10.10 -9.88
CA GLU A 400 -7.21 -10.33 -11.32
C GLU A 400 -7.70 -11.75 -11.62
N VAL A 401 -8.80 -11.82 -12.36
CA VAL A 401 -9.43 -13.08 -12.76
C VAL A 401 -8.73 -13.55 -14.03
N THR A 402 -8.04 -14.69 -13.95
CA THR A 402 -7.36 -15.26 -15.11
C THR A 402 -8.39 -15.88 -16.08
N PRO A 403 -8.32 -15.56 -17.39
CA PRO A 403 -9.23 -16.13 -18.38
C PRO A 403 -9.13 -17.66 -18.42
N ARG A 404 -10.25 -18.35 -18.20
CA ARG A 404 -10.32 -19.82 -18.26
C ARG A 404 -11.76 -20.25 -18.57
N ILE A 405 -11.91 -21.21 -19.48
CA ILE A 405 -13.19 -21.85 -19.77
C ILE A 405 -13.42 -22.97 -18.74
N ALA A 406 -14.53 -22.91 -18.03
CA ALA A 406 -14.92 -23.90 -17.02
C ALA A 406 -16.02 -24.85 -17.53
N SER A 407 -16.83 -24.39 -18.47
CA SER A 407 -17.92 -25.11 -19.14
C SER A 407 -17.97 -24.71 -20.61
N GLU A 408 -17.61 -25.63 -21.50
CA GLU A 408 -17.60 -25.36 -22.95
C GLU A 408 -19.00 -25.01 -23.47
N GLU A 409 -20.05 -25.59 -22.89
CA GLU A 409 -21.44 -25.30 -23.25
C GLU A 409 -21.81 -23.84 -22.95
N ARG A 410 -21.57 -23.35 -21.73
CA ARG A 410 -21.84 -21.94 -21.36
C ARG A 410 -21.00 -20.97 -22.16
N ALA A 411 -19.72 -21.30 -22.37
CA ALA A 411 -18.82 -20.52 -23.21
C ALA A 411 -19.37 -20.40 -24.65
N ALA A 412 -19.86 -21.50 -25.23
CA ALA A 412 -20.49 -21.50 -26.55
C ALA A 412 -21.77 -20.66 -26.58
N MET A 413 -22.61 -20.71 -25.54
CA MET A 413 -23.82 -19.87 -25.47
C MET A 413 -23.47 -18.37 -25.46
N LEU A 414 -22.49 -17.94 -24.65
CA LEU A 414 -22.03 -16.55 -24.62
C LEU A 414 -21.42 -16.14 -25.97
N ARG A 415 -20.55 -16.99 -26.55
CA ARG A 415 -19.94 -16.77 -27.88
C ARG A 415 -21.01 -16.53 -28.95
N ASN A 416 -22.02 -17.39 -28.99
CA ASN A 416 -23.13 -17.27 -29.95
C ASN A 416 -23.97 -16.00 -29.71
N ARG A 417 -24.21 -15.64 -28.45
CA ARG A 417 -24.94 -14.43 -28.10
C ARG A 417 -24.19 -13.17 -28.55
N LEU A 418 -22.88 -13.08 -28.27
CA LEU A 418 -22.03 -11.97 -28.68
C LEU A 418 -21.98 -11.83 -30.20
N LYS A 419 -21.80 -12.93 -30.93
CA LYS A 419 -21.83 -12.93 -32.41
C LYS A 419 -23.18 -12.44 -32.97
N LYS A 420 -24.29 -12.85 -32.36
CA LYS A 420 -25.64 -12.38 -32.74
C LYS A 420 -25.82 -10.88 -32.47
N ASN A 421 -25.38 -10.40 -31.31
CA ASN A 421 -25.47 -8.98 -30.96
C ASN A 421 -24.57 -8.13 -31.88
N MET A 422 -23.39 -8.60 -32.25
CA MET A 422 -22.51 -7.88 -33.19
C MET A 422 -23.14 -7.74 -34.58
N ARG A 423 -23.81 -8.80 -35.07
CA ARG A 423 -24.55 -8.76 -36.34
C ARG A 423 -25.78 -7.84 -36.31
N THR A 424 -26.34 -7.57 -35.14
CA THR A 424 -27.57 -6.78 -35.00
C THR A 424 -27.30 -5.37 -34.49
N ILE A 425 -26.85 -5.25 -33.23
CA ILE A 425 -26.49 -3.98 -32.58
C ILE A 425 -25.26 -3.37 -33.27
N GLY A 426 -24.18 -4.15 -33.48
CA GLY A 426 -22.97 -3.61 -34.11
C GLY A 426 -23.21 -3.11 -35.54
N GLN A 427 -23.99 -3.84 -36.33
CA GLN A 427 -24.39 -3.39 -37.67
C GLN A 427 -25.28 -2.13 -37.63
N TRP A 428 -26.19 -2.03 -36.66
CA TRP A 428 -27.02 -0.85 -36.45
C TRP A 428 -26.16 0.37 -36.09
N ALA A 429 -25.27 0.24 -35.10
CA ALA A 429 -24.37 1.32 -34.66
C ALA A 429 -23.51 1.83 -35.82
N ARG A 430 -22.93 0.92 -36.62
CA ARG A 430 -22.15 1.28 -37.82
C ARG A 430 -22.97 2.08 -38.83
N LYS A 431 -24.22 1.69 -39.08
CA LYS A 431 -25.12 2.42 -40.00
C LYS A 431 -25.47 3.84 -39.51
N GLN A 432 -25.45 4.04 -38.20
CA GLN A 432 -25.74 5.34 -37.57
C GLN A 432 -24.49 6.21 -37.36
N GLY A 433 -23.29 5.71 -37.69
CA GLY A 433 -22.04 6.42 -37.41
C GLY A 433 -21.71 6.47 -35.91
N ILE A 434 -22.05 5.41 -35.18
CA ILE A 434 -21.80 5.26 -33.74
C ILE A 434 -20.63 4.29 -33.55
N GLY A 435 -19.51 4.79 -33.03
CA GLY A 435 -18.32 4.02 -32.70
C GLY A 435 -18.32 3.41 -31.30
N CYS A 436 -19.24 3.84 -30.43
CA CYS A 436 -19.33 3.37 -29.05
C CYS A 436 -20.75 2.97 -28.64
N TYR A 437 -20.96 1.74 -28.17
CA TYR A 437 -22.29 1.18 -27.89
C TYR A 437 -22.24 -0.03 -26.94
N ARG A 438 -23.38 -0.31 -26.27
CA ARG A 438 -23.56 -1.48 -25.42
C ARG A 438 -23.82 -2.72 -26.28
N LEU A 439 -22.87 -3.66 -26.31
CA LEU A 439 -23.01 -4.88 -27.10
C LEU A 439 -23.78 -5.96 -26.34
N TYR A 440 -23.66 -6.03 -25.02
CA TYR A 440 -24.28 -7.03 -24.17
C TYR A 440 -24.64 -6.40 -22.82
N ASP A 441 -25.86 -6.59 -22.33
CA ASP A 441 -26.32 -6.04 -21.05
C ASP A 441 -27.09 -7.10 -20.25
N ALA A 442 -26.33 -7.94 -19.54
CA ALA A 442 -26.84 -9.07 -18.77
C ALA A 442 -27.87 -9.90 -19.56
N ASP A 443 -27.56 -10.16 -20.84
CA ASP A 443 -28.53 -10.75 -21.76
C ASP A 443 -28.98 -12.15 -21.33
N MET A 444 -28.13 -12.82 -20.54
CA MET A 444 -28.27 -14.17 -20.02
C MET A 444 -28.10 -14.17 -18.49
N PRO A 445 -28.93 -14.91 -17.72
CA PRO A 445 -28.84 -14.96 -16.26
C PRO A 445 -27.49 -15.43 -15.72
N GLU A 446 -26.77 -16.26 -16.48
CA GLU A 446 -25.48 -16.82 -16.08
C GLU A 446 -24.39 -15.74 -16.05
N PHE A 447 -24.43 -14.77 -16.95
CA PHE A 447 -23.41 -13.74 -17.12
C PHE A 447 -24.00 -12.36 -16.81
N ALA A 448 -23.93 -11.97 -15.54
CA ALA A 448 -24.33 -10.64 -15.07
C ALA A 448 -23.27 -9.57 -15.44
N LEU A 449 -23.03 -9.40 -16.73
CA LEU A 449 -22.00 -8.53 -17.28
C LEU A 449 -22.61 -7.45 -18.17
N ALA A 450 -21.90 -6.34 -18.26
CA ALA A 450 -22.15 -5.26 -19.19
C ALA A 450 -20.91 -5.13 -20.10
N ILE A 451 -21.06 -5.31 -21.41
CA ILE A 451 -19.95 -5.28 -22.38
C ILE A 451 -20.20 -4.15 -23.36
N ASP A 452 -19.33 -3.15 -23.32
CA ASP A 452 -19.34 -1.98 -24.19
C ASP A 452 -18.24 -2.08 -25.23
N VAL A 453 -18.53 -1.60 -26.44
CA VAL A 453 -17.56 -1.45 -27.52
C VAL A 453 -17.24 0.04 -27.66
N TYR A 454 -15.97 0.38 -27.85
CA TYR A 454 -15.45 1.71 -28.14
C TYR A 454 -14.41 1.61 -29.27
N GLU A 455 -14.80 1.91 -30.51
CA GLU A 455 -13.92 1.85 -31.70
C GLU A 455 -13.15 0.51 -31.81
N GLY A 456 -13.86 -0.60 -31.60
CA GLY A 456 -13.28 -1.95 -31.63
C GLY A 456 -12.60 -2.40 -30.34
N ARG A 457 -12.36 -1.50 -29.38
CA ARG A 457 -11.93 -1.88 -28.01
C ARG A 457 -13.13 -2.28 -27.17
N VAL A 458 -12.92 -3.14 -26.19
CA VAL A 458 -14.00 -3.70 -25.37
C VAL A 458 -13.79 -3.34 -23.91
N HIS A 459 -14.84 -2.85 -23.26
CA HIS A 459 -14.89 -2.59 -21.84
C HIS A 459 -15.93 -3.50 -21.18
N VAL A 460 -15.48 -4.34 -20.25
CA VAL A 460 -16.30 -5.31 -19.53
C VAL A 460 -16.50 -4.82 -18.10
N GLN A 461 -17.74 -4.73 -17.65
CA GLN A 461 -18.10 -4.41 -16.27
C GLN A 461 -18.97 -5.52 -15.69
N GLU A 462 -18.62 -5.98 -14.49
CA GLU A 462 -19.41 -6.97 -13.76
C GLU A 462 -20.49 -6.28 -12.90
N TYR A 463 -21.74 -6.72 -13.02
CA TYR A 463 -22.79 -6.33 -12.09
C TYR A 463 -22.63 -7.09 -10.77
N ALA A 464 -23.01 -6.45 -9.66
CA ALA A 464 -23.00 -7.12 -8.37
C ALA A 464 -23.90 -8.37 -8.42
N ALA A 465 -23.31 -9.53 -8.16
CA ALA A 465 -24.05 -10.78 -8.09
C ALA A 465 -25.13 -10.67 -7.00
N PRO A 466 -26.36 -11.19 -7.23
CA PRO A 466 -27.37 -11.31 -6.19
C PRO A 466 -26.80 -12.06 -4.98
N LYS A 467 -27.27 -11.74 -3.76
CA LYS A 467 -26.81 -12.42 -2.53
C LYS A 467 -27.00 -13.96 -2.56
N SER A 468 -27.84 -14.46 -3.46
CA SER A 468 -28.13 -15.88 -3.67
C SER A 468 -27.11 -16.59 -4.57
N VAL A 469 -26.16 -15.89 -5.19
CA VAL A 469 -25.14 -16.48 -6.07
C VAL A 469 -23.83 -16.59 -5.31
N ASP A 470 -23.24 -17.78 -5.34
CA ASP A 470 -21.94 -18.06 -4.75
C ASP A 470 -20.81 -17.25 -5.44
N GLU A 471 -19.95 -16.62 -4.63
CA GLU A 471 -18.87 -15.74 -5.13
C GLU A 471 -17.86 -16.47 -6.00
N ARG A 472 -17.60 -17.76 -5.72
CA ARG A 472 -16.70 -18.56 -6.54
C ARG A 472 -17.32 -18.83 -7.91
N SER A 473 -18.61 -19.17 -7.95
CA SER A 473 -19.34 -19.32 -9.22
C SER A 473 -19.35 -18.02 -10.04
N ALA A 474 -19.52 -16.85 -9.42
CA ALA A 474 -19.45 -15.56 -10.12
C ALA A 474 -18.05 -15.33 -10.74
N ARG A 475 -16.98 -15.56 -9.98
CA ARG A 475 -15.60 -15.45 -10.48
C ARG A 475 -15.30 -16.42 -11.62
N GLU A 476 -15.78 -17.66 -11.54
CA GLU A 476 -15.60 -18.66 -12.60
C GLU A 476 -16.31 -18.21 -13.90
N ARG A 477 -17.51 -17.63 -13.79
CA ARG A 477 -18.23 -17.11 -14.95
C ARG A 477 -17.57 -15.86 -15.54
N LEU A 478 -17.00 -14.99 -14.71
CA LEU A 478 -16.22 -13.86 -15.21
C LEU A 478 -14.95 -14.35 -15.94
N ALA A 479 -14.21 -15.31 -15.39
CA ALA A 479 -13.06 -15.93 -16.05
C ALA A 479 -13.41 -16.53 -17.42
N GLU A 480 -14.56 -17.19 -17.49
CA GLU A 480 -15.10 -17.79 -18.70
C GLU A 480 -15.45 -16.72 -19.75
N ALA A 481 -16.13 -15.65 -19.34
CA ALA A 481 -16.43 -14.53 -20.23
C ALA A 481 -15.16 -13.85 -20.77
N LEU A 482 -14.17 -13.58 -19.91
CA LEU A 482 -12.90 -12.98 -20.31
C LEU A 482 -12.07 -13.89 -21.24
N ALA A 483 -12.31 -15.20 -21.24
CA ALA A 483 -11.70 -16.12 -22.20
C ALA A 483 -12.42 -16.09 -23.56
N VAL A 484 -13.74 -15.95 -23.56
CA VAL A 484 -14.60 -16.04 -24.76
C VAL A 484 -14.66 -14.75 -25.57
N ILE A 485 -14.70 -13.58 -24.90
CA ILE A 485 -14.94 -12.29 -25.55
C ILE A 485 -13.94 -11.99 -26.69
N PRO A 486 -12.61 -12.15 -26.51
CA PRO A 486 -11.65 -11.84 -27.58
C PRO A 486 -11.87 -12.66 -28.85
N GLU A 487 -12.10 -13.97 -28.71
CA GLU A 487 -12.37 -14.89 -29.81
C GLU A 487 -13.74 -14.60 -30.47
N ALA A 488 -14.76 -14.30 -29.66
CA ALA A 488 -16.11 -14.05 -30.16
C ALA A 488 -16.20 -12.75 -30.99
N LEU A 489 -15.39 -11.75 -30.64
CA LEU A 489 -15.41 -10.42 -31.24
C LEU A 489 -14.25 -10.15 -32.19
N ASP A 490 -13.34 -11.10 -32.36
CA ASP A 490 -12.14 -10.99 -33.20
C ASP A 490 -11.27 -9.79 -32.80
N ILE A 491 -10.91 -9.74 -31.51
CA ILE A 491 -10.05 -8.69 -30.93
C ILE A 491 -8.86 -9.29 -30.20
N GLU A 492 -7.75 -8.54 -30.20
CA GLU A 492 -6.62 -8.84 -29.33
C GLU A 492 -6.98 -8.66 -27.85
N ARG A 493 -6.43 -9.51 -26.98
CA ARG A 493 -6.71 -9.45 -25.52
C ARG A 493 -6.37 -8.10 -24.91
N GLU A 494 -5.34 -7.43 -25.41
CA GLU A 494 -4.88 -6.12 -24.95
C GLU A 494 -5.89 -5.00 -25.23
N ASN A 495 -6.79 -5.20 -26.20
CA ASN A 495 -7.89 -4.28 -26.53
C ASN A 495 -9.14 -4.49 -25.66
N MET A 496 -9.09 -5.42 -24.71
CA MET A 496 -10.15 -5.65 -23.74
C MET A 496 -9.73 -5.16 -22.35
N VAL A 497 -10.60 -4.38 -21.70
CA VAL A 497 -10.42 -3.90 -20.34
C VAL A 497 -11.58 -4.40 -19.48
N CYS A 498 -11.28 -4.97 -18.31
CA CYS A 498 -12.29 -5.42 -17.35
C CYS A 498 -12.22 -4.61 -16.06
N LYS A 499 -13.34 -4.05 -15.60
CA LYS A 499 -13.47 -3.35 -14.32
C LYS A 499 -14.41 -4.09 -13.37
N GLN A 500 -13.89 -4.44 -12.19
CA GLN A 500 -14.67 -4.99 -11.10
C GLN A 500 -15.11 -3.87 -10.14
N ARG A 501 -16.41 -3.80 -9.82
CA ARG A 501 -16.92 -2.93 -8.75
C ARG A 501 -16.71 -3.60 -7.39
N GLN A 502 -15.51 -3.50 -6.81
CA GLN A 502 -15.34 -3.82 -5.40
C GLN A 502 -15.94 -2.68 -4.54
N ARG A 503 -16.72 -3.02 -3.52
CA ARG A 503 -17.17 -2.03 -2.52
C ARG A 503 -15.96 -1.50 -1.78
N GLN A 504 -15.56 -0.28 -2.10
CA GLN A 504 -14.56 0.45 -1.30
C GLN A 504 -15.25 1.00 -0.06
N THR A 505 -14.85 0.53 1.12
CA THR A 505 -15.22 1.12 2.42
C THR A 505 -14.14 2.10 2.85
N GLY A 506 -14.50 3.34 3.18
CA GLY A 506 -13.58 4.38 3.67
C GLY A 506 -13.40 5.57 2.72
N THR A 507 -12.43 6.43 3.00
CA THR A 507 -12.15 7.73 2.34
C THR A 507 -11.65 7.66 0.90
N ASN A 508 -11.55 6.48 0.29
CA ASN A 508 -10.96 6.28 -1.04
C ASN A 508 -11.94 6.46 -2.20
N GLN A 509 -13.00 7.24 -2.02
CA GLN A 509 -14.13 7.29 -2.96
C GLN A 509 -13.84 7.97 -4.32
N TYR A 510 -12.61 8.48 -4.54
CA TYR A 510 -12.22 9.22 -5.76
C TYR A 510 -10.75 9.03 -6.17
N GLU A 511 -10.12 7.88 -5.89
CA GLU A 511 -8.75 7.62 -6.38
C GLU A 511 -8.73 6.93 -7.75
N LYS A 512 -7.75 7.36 -8.58
CA LYS A 512 -7.45 6.75 -9.90
C LYS A 512 -7.20 5.25 -9.72
N GLN A 513 -7.91 4.43 -10.48
CA GLN A 513 -7.81 2.96 -10.42
C GLN A 513 -6.57 2.43 -11.16
N ALA A 514 -6.06 3.21 -12.12
CA ALA A 514 -4.82 2.97 -12.85
C ALA A 514 -4.16 4.31 -13.25
N ALA A 515 -2.90 4.27 -13.70
CA ALA A 515 -2.15 5.45 -14.12
C ALA A 515 -1.51 5.28 -15.51
N SER A 516 -2.23 4.67 -16.47
CA SER A 516 -1.70 4.48 -17.83
C SER A 516 -1.68 5.78 -18.65
N GLY A 517 -2.58 6.73 -18.35
CA GLY A 517 -2.75 7.96 -19.12
C GLY A 517 -3.28 7.70 -20.53
N GLU A 518 -3.85 6.52 -20.79
CA GLU A 518 -4.19 6.06 -22.13
C GLU A 518 -5.58 6.54 -22.55
N PHE A 519 -5.61 7.69 -23.22
CA PHE A 519 -6.81 8.23 -23.85
C PHE A 519 -6.82 7.93 -25.35
N PHE A 520 -8.00 7.66 -25.90
CA PHE A 520 -8.20 7.54 -27.35
C PHE A 520 -9.51 8.18 -27.80
N LYS A 521 -9.64 8.40 -29.11
CA LYS A 521 -10.78 9.07 -29.73
C LYS A 521 -11.86 8.05 -30.13
N VAL A 522 -13.12 8.45 -29.99
CA VAL A 522 -14.31 7.71 -30.41
C VAL A 522 -15.28 8.64 -31.14
N HIS A 523 -16.12 8.07 -32.00
CA HIS A 523 -17.06 8.82 -32.81
C HIS A 523 -18.51 8.56 -32.41
N GLU A 524 -19.31 9.63 -32.36
CA GLU A 524 -20.75 9.58 -32.10
C GLU A 524 -21.46 10.63 -32.97
N TYR A 525 -22.21 10.19 -33.99
CA TYR A 525 -22.96 11.06 -34.92
C TYR A 525 -22.15 12.23 -35.51
N GLY A 526 -20.90 11.95 -35.91
CA GLY A 526 -19.98 12.94 -36.48
C GLY A 526 -19.23 13.79 -35.44
N CYS A 527 -19.54 13.65 -34.14
CA CYS A 527 -18.74 14.23 -33.06
C CYS A 527 -17.56 13.31 -32.72
N VAL A 528 -16.43 13.92 -32.36
CA VAL A 528 -15.22 13.22 -31.90
C VAL A 528 -15.04 13.44 -30.39
N LEU A 529 -15.04 12.37 -29.60
CA LEU A 529 -14.91 12.43 -28.15
C LEU A 529 -13.71 11.62 -27.69
N LYS A 530 -13.09 12.00 -26.58
CA LYS A 530 -11.97 11.30 -25.97
C LYS A 530 -12.49 10.45 -24.81
N VAL A 531 -12.08 9.20 -24.73
CA VAL A 531 -12.43 8.25 -23.65
C VAL A 531 -11.18 7.67 -22.99
N ASN A 532 -11.32 7.18 -21.76
CA ASN A 532 -10.28 6.44 -21.05
C ASN A 532 -10.91 5.21 -20.37
N LEU A 533 -10.51 4.01 -20.78
CA LEU A 533 -11.11 2.78 -20.29
C LEU A 533 -10.47 2.25 -19.00
N LYS A 534 -9.33 2.77 -18.54
CA LYS A 534 -8.51 2.16 -17.47
C LYS A 534 -8.46 2.98 -16.18
N ASP A 535 -8.19 4.27 -16.28
CA ASP A 535 -7.70 5.08 -15.15
C ASP A 535 -8.81 5.62 -14.23
N TYR A 536 -10.00 5.83 -14.79
CA TYR A 536 -11.14 6.46 -14.10
C TYR A 536 -12.22 5.43 -13.77
N LEU A 537 -13.12 5.75 -12.84
CA LEU A 537 -14.27 4.90 -12.51
C LEU A 537 -15.13 4.62 -13.76
N ASP A 538 -15.49 5.68 -14.47
CA ASP A 538 -16.23 5.65 -15.73
C ASP A 538 -15.31 5.89 -16.94
N THR A 539 -15.84 5.75 -18.15
CA THR A 539 -15.05 5.79 -19.39
C THR A 539 -14.83 7.19 -19.96
N GLY A 540 -15.51 8.21 -19.42
CA GLY A 540 -15.57 9.55 -20.00
C GLY A 540 -16.78 9.78 -20.91
N LEU A 541 -17.63 8.77 -21.14
CA LEU A 541 -18.82 8.90 -21.98
C LEU A 541 -19.94 7.96 -21.52
N PHE A 542 -21.07 8.53 -21.10
CA PHE A 542 -22.29 7.78 -20.78
C PHE A 542 -23.05 7.44 -22.06
N LEU A 543 -23.07 6.17 -22.42
CA LEU A 543 -23.63 5.69 -23.69
C LEU A 543 -25.17 5.78 -23.73
N ASP A 544 -25.82 5.72 -22.57
CA ASP A 544 -27.27 5.76 -22.42
C ASP A 544 -27.91 7.11 -22.79
N HIS A 545 -27.21 8.23 -22.57
CA HIS A 545 -27.69 9.56 -22.96
C HIS A 545 -27.37 9.94 -24.41
N ARG A 546 -26.86 9.02 -25.23
CA ARG A 546 -26.53 9.29 -26.64
C ARG A 546 -27.70 9.91 -27.42
N PRO A 547 -28.94 9.40 -27.34
CA PRO A 547 -30.07 10.02 -28.05
C PRO A 547 -30.35 11.46 -27.61
N VAL A 548 -30.20 11.77 -26.32
CA VAL A 548 -30.37 13.15 -25.80
C VAL A 548 -29.32 14.08 -26.42
N ARG A 549 -28.06 13.63 -26.48
CA ARG A 549 -26.99 14.41 -27.10
C ARG A 549 -27.24 14.64 -28.59
N HIS A 550 -27.67 13.60 -29.32
CA HIS A 550 -27.99 13.76 -30.73
C HIS A 550 -29.20 14.68 -30.95
N TRP A 551 -30.21 14.61 -30.08
CA TRP A 551 -31.34 15.55 -30.10
C TRP A 551 -30.86 17.00 -29.91
N ILE A 552 -29.97 17.24 -28.94
CA ILE A 552 -29.35 18.56 -28.73
C ILE A 552 -28.62 19.01 -30.00
N GLN A 553 -27.84 18.15 -30.64
CA GLN A 553 -27.15 18.46 -31.91
C GLN A 553 -28.12 18.92 -33.01
N GLN A 554 -29.31 18.30 -33.10
CA GLN A 554 -30.31 18.65 -34.10
C GLN A 554 -31.06 19.96 -33.81
N HIS A 555 -31.10 20.40 -32.54
CA HIS A 555 -31.93 21.52 -32.09
C HIS A 555 -31.13 22.72 -31.55
N ALA A 556 -29.80 22.64 -31.54
CA ALA A 556 -28.94 23.70 -31.01
C ALA A 556 -28.65 24.84 -31.99
N VAL A 557 -29.05 24.74 -33.26
CA VAL A 557 -28.72 25.74 -34.29
C VAL A 557 -29.11 27.16 -33.87
N ASN A 558 -28.12 28.07 -33.85
CA ASN A 558 -28.21 29.46 -33.40
C ASN A 558 -28.66 29.67 -31.93
N LYS A 559 -28.80 28.61 -31.13
CA LYS A 559 -29.24 28.70 -29.72
C LYS A 559 -28.06 28.95 -28.78
N ARG A 560 -28.31 29.67 -27.69
CA ARG A 560 -27.40 29.82 -26.55
C ARG A 560 -27.60 28.61 -25.64
N PHE A 561 -26.58 27.77 -25.51
CA PHE A 561 -26.66 26.49 -24.79
C PHE A 561 -26.02 26.57 -23.39
N LEU A 562 -26.70 26.03 -22.37
CA LEU A 562 -26.15 25.85 -21.04
C LEU A 562 -26.09 24.36 -20.69
N ASN A 563 -24.94 23.87 -20.25
CA ASN A 563 -24.75 22.50 -19.79
C ASN A 563 -24.33 22.49 -18.31
N LEU A 564 -25.23 22.04 -17.44
CA LEU A 564 -25.02 21.97 -16.00
C LEU A 564 -24.62 20.56 -15.60
N PHE A 565 -23.63 20.43 -14.71
CA PHE A 565 -23.01 19.15 -14.35
C PHE A 565 -22.39 18.47 -15.58
N CYS A 566 -21.62 19.24 -16.35
CA CYS A 566 -21.32 18.90 -17.74
C CYS A 566 -20.39 17.69 -17.92
N TYR A 567 -19.74 17.20 -16.86
CA TYR A 567 -18.79 16.10 -16.93
C TYR A 567 -17.74 16.37 -18.02
N THR A 568 -17.51 15.43 -18.93
CA THR A 568 -16.56 15.56 -20.06
C THR A 568 -17.11 16.37 -21.24
N GLY A 569 -18.23 17.08 -21.07
CA GLY A 569 -18.75 18.04 -22.05
C GLY A 569 -19.34 17.43 -23.32
N ALA A 570 -19.64 16.13 -23.36
CA ALA A 570 -20.15 15.47 -24.56
C ALA A 570 -21.41 16.15 -25.13
N ALA A 571 -22.39 16.52 -24.31
CA ALA A 571 -23.58 17.25 -24.76
C ALA A 571 -23.23 18.63 -25.35
N THR A 572 -22.21 19.31 -24.81
CA THR A 572 -21.73 20.60 -25.32
C THR A 572 -21.06 20.45 -26.69
N VAL A 573 -20.30 19.38 -26.90
CA VAL A 573 -19.74 19.06 -28.22
C VAL A 573 -20.85 18.90 -29.24
N HIS A 574 -21.89 18.12 -28.92
CA HIS A 574 -23.05 17.96 -29.79
C HIS A 574 -23.77 19.29 -30.07
N ALA A 575 -23.96 20.14 -29.06
CA ALA A 575 -24.53 21.47 -29.27
C ALA A 575 -23.68 22.35 -30.20
N ALA A 576 -22.36 22.34 -30.03
CA ALA A 576 -21.44 23.11 -30.86
C ALA A 576 -21.41 22.62 -32.31
N VAL A 577 -21.30 21.30 -32.53
CA VAL A 577 -21.38 20.67 -33.86
C VAL A 577 -22.76 20.91 -34.51
N GLY A 578 -23.81 20.97 -33.70
CA GLY A 578 -25.18 21.34 -34.11
C GLY A 578 -25.38 22.82 -34.47
N GLY A 579 -24.35 23.66 -34.31
CA GLY A 579 -24.41 25.07 -34.67
C GLY A 579 -24.90 26.00 -33.56
N ALA A 580 -24.73 25.65 -32.28
CA ALA A 580 -24.97 26.57 -31.16
C ALA A 580 -24.20 27.89 -31.36
N SER A 581 -24.87 29.02 -31.11
CA SER A 581 -24.25 30.34 -31.27
C SER A 581 -23.19 30.62 -30.20
N ARG A 582 -23.42 30.12 -28.99
CA ARG A 582 -22.48 30.05 -27.86
C ARG A 582 -22.91 28.98 -26.87
N SER A 583 -21.98 28.49 -26.05
CA SER A 583 -22.30 27.61 -24.92
C SER A 583 -21.54 27.94 -23.65
N LEU A 584 -22.14 27.63 -22.51
CA LEU A 584 -21.50 27.62 -21.19
C LEU A 584 -21.68 26.24 -20.57
N SER A 585 -20.59 25.62 -20.13
CA SER A 585 -20.61 24.29 -19.49
C SER A 585 -19.97 24.37 -18.12
N LEU A 586 -20.65 23.87 -17.08
CA LEU A 586 -20.20 24.00 -15.70
C LEU A 586 -20.00 22.62 -15.06
N ASP A 587 -18.85 22.42 -14.43
CA ASP A 587 -18.57 21.24 -13.60
C ASP A 587 -17.64 21.60 -12.43
N MET A 588 -17.74 20.88 -11.31
CA MET A 588 -16.88 21.13 -10.15
C MET A 588 -15.47 20.56 -10.30
N SER A 589 -15.30 19.55 -11.16
CA SER A 589 -14.06 18.81 -11.33
C SER A 589 -13.16 19.49 -12.35
N LYS A 590 -12.03 20.02 -11.91
CA LYS A 590 -10.99 20.55 -12.81
C LYS A 590 -10.54 19.53 -13.87
N THR A 591 -10.53 18.24 -13.51
CA THR A 591 -10.19 17.17 -14.45
C THR A 591 -11.23 17.01 -15.54
N TYR A 592 -12.53 17.08 -15.21
CA TYR A 592 -13.59 16.98 -16.21
C TYR A 592 -13.75 18.26 -17.04
N VAL A 593 -13.54 19.43 -16.43
CA VAL A 593 -13.45 20.71 -17.15
C VAL A 593 -12.36 20.65 -18.23
N SER A 594 -11.14 20.26 -17.86
CA SER A 594 -10.04 20.11 -18.84
C SER A 594 -10.35 19.07 -19.92
N TRP A 595 -11.02 17.97 -19.57
CA TRP A 595 -11.43 16.96 -20.55
C TRP A 595 -12.53 17.48 -21.48
N ALA A 596 -13.47 18.27 -20.99
CA ALA A 596 -14.49 18.91 -21.80
C ALA A 596 -13.90 19.93 -22.78
N GLU A 597 -12.90 20.70 -22.36
CA GLU A 597 -12.12 21.59 -23.23
C GLU A 597 -11.39 20.80 -24.33
N ASP A 598 -10.71 19.70 -23.99
CA ASP A 598 -10.10 18.78 -24.95
C ASP A 598 -11.13 18.29 -25.98
N ASN A 599 -12.31 17.87 -25.53
CA ASN A 599 -13.39 17.37 -26.39
C ASN A 599 -13.92 18.45 -27.33
N LEU A 600 -14.10 19.69 -26.87
CA LEU A 600 -14.48 20.81 -27.72
C LEU A 600 -13.39 21.13 -28.76
N ALA A 601 -12.12 21.10 -28.36
CA ALA A 601 -10.99 21.32 -29.25
C ALA A 601 -10.90 20.24 -30.35
N LEU A 602 -11.18 18.97 -30.03
CA LEU A 602 -11.22 17.87 -31.00
C LEU A 602 -12.25 18.11 -32.13
N ASN A 603 -13.29 18.91 -31.86
CA ASN A 603 -14.35 19.25 -32.82
C ASN A 603 -14.20 20.67 -33.38
N ARG A 604 -13.05 21.32 -33.17
CA ARG A 604 -12.75 22.67 -33.66
C ARG A 604 -13.76 23.74 -33.20
N ALA A 605 -14.36 23.55 -32.03
CA ALA A 605 -15.25 24.54 -31.44
C ALA A 605 -14.45 25.80 -31.03
N ASP A 606 -14.99 26.99 -31.31
CA ASP A 606 -14.36 28.26 -30.95
C ASP A 606 -14.40 28.46 -29.41
N PRO A 607 -13.26 28.50 -28.71
CA PRO A 607 -13.22 28.62 -27.25
C PRO A 607 -13.78 29.96 -26.74
N LYS A 608 -13.88 30.99 -27.60
CA LYS A 608 -14.52 32.26 -27.23
C LYS A 608 -16.04 32.15 -27.18
N LYS A 609 -16.62 31.24 -27.97
CA LYS A 609 -18.07 30.99 -28.04
C LYS A 609 -18.50 29.86 -27.12
N HIS A 610 -17.66 28.84 -26.95
CA HIS A 610 -17.99 27.62 -26.19
C HIS A 610 -17.09 27.53 -24.98
N ARG A 611 -17.59 28.00 -23.84
CA ARG A 611 -16.83 28.08 -22.58
C ARG A 611 -17.14 26.89 -21.69
N VAL A 612 -16.11 26.43 -20.99
CA VAL A 612 -16.21 25.45 -19.90
C VAL A 612 -15.61 26.10 -18.66
N GLU A 613 -16.29 26.01 -17.52
CA GLU A 613 -15.86 26.65 -16.29
C GLU A 613 -15.95 25.70 -15.10
N GLN A 614 -14.96 25.81 -14.21
CA GLN A 614 -15.00 25.11 -12.94
C GLN A 614 -15.89 25.87 -11.96
N ALA A 615 -17.10 25.37 -11.70
CA ALA A 615 -18.07 26.02 -10.83
C ALA A 615 -18.95 25.02 -10.06
N ASP A 616 -19.42 25.42 -8.88
CA ASP A 616 -20.52 24.75 -8.19
C ASP A 616 -21.83 25.14 -8.88
N CYS A 617 -22.44 24.20 -9.60
CA CYS A 617 -23.68 24.42 -10.34
C CYS A 617 -24.82 24.88 -9.42
N LEU A 618 -24.87 24.42 -8.16
CA LEU A 618 -25.93 24.82 -7.22
C LEU A 618 -25.79 26.29 -6.82
N ALA A 619 -24.56 26.70 -6.48
CA ALA A 619 -24.26 28.08 -6.13
C ALA A 619 -24.51 29.01 -7.33
N TRP A 620 -24.02 28.62 -8.51
CA TRP A 620 -24.18 29.39 -9.75
C TRP A 620 -25.66 29.56 -10.14
N LEU A 621 -26.47 28.50 -10.00
CA LEU A 621 -27.92 28.58 -10.23
C LEU A 621 -28.65 29.47 -9.22
N ALA A 622 -28.18 29.52 -7.97
CA ALA A 622 -28.77 30.34 -6.92
C ALA A 622 -28.50 31.84 -7.08
N GLU A 623 -27.45 32.22 -7.81
CA GLU A 623 -27.15 33.62 -8.11
C GLU A 623 -28.26 34.28 -8.93
N ARG A 624 -28.43 35.59 -8.73
CA ARG A 624 -29.47 36.35 -9.43
C ARG A 624 -29.12 36.46 -10.91
N PRO A 625 -30.01 36.10 -11.84
CA PRO A 625 -29.67 36.09 -13.25
C PRO A 625 -29.37 37.46 -13.84
N SER A 626 -28.21 37.63 -14.46
CA SER A 626 -27.93 38.79 -15.31
C SER A 626 -28.54 38.62 -16.71
N ALA A 627 -28.74 39.74 -17.43
CA ALA A 627 -29.39 39.72 -18.75
C ALA A 627 -28.60 38.92 -19.81
N ASP A 628 -27.27 38.88 -19.68
CA ASP A 628 -26.36 38.11 -20.52
C ASP A 628 -26.30 36.60 -20.18
N GLN A 629 -26.92 36.17 -19.08
CA GLN A 629 -27.00 34.77 -18.64
C GLN A 629 -28.38 34.14 -18.89
N ARG A 630 -29.05 34.56 -19.97
CA ARG A 630 -30.21 33.86 -20.54
C ARG A 630 -29.79 32.88 -21.64
N PHE A 631 -30.42 31.71 -21.64
CA PHE A 631 -30.13 30.59 -22.52
C PHE A 631 -31.40 30.08 -23.18
N ASP A 632 -31.27 29.60 -24.40
CA ASP A 632 -32.41 29.13 -25.21
C ASP A 632 -32.57 27.62 -25.12
N LEU A 633 -31.49 26.91 -24.77
CA LEU A 633 -31.48 25.47 -24.51
C LEU A 633 -30.60 25.19 -23.29
N ILE A 634 -31.15 24.50 -22.29
CA ILE A 634 -30.42 24.11 -21.08
C ILE A 634 -30.46 22.58 -20.99
N PHE A 635 -29.32 21.96 -20.75
CA PHE A 635 -29.20 20.55 -20.37
C PHE A 635 -28.73 20.44 -18.92
N MET A 636 -29.45 19.67 -18.12
CA MET A 636 -29.16 19.46 -16.70
C MET A 636 -29.31 17.97 -16.36
N ASP A 637 -28.18 17.30 -16.15
CA ASP A 637 -28.11 15.87 -15.80
C ASP A 637 -27.29 15.65 -14.52
N PRO A 638 -27.83 16.03 -13.35
CA PRO A 638 -27.12 15.94 -12.09
C PRO A 638 -26.94 14.49 -11.62
N PRO A 639 -25.89 14.22 -10.82
CA PRO A 639 -25.74 12.92 -10.16
C PRO A 639 -26.87 12.69 -9.15
N THR A 640 -27.20 11.42 -8.88
CA THR A 640 -28.22 11.05 -7.87
C THR A 640 -27.90 11.66 -6.49
N PHE A 641 -26.63 11.60 -6.09
CA PHE A 641 -26.15 12.13 -4.83
C PHE A 641 -24.74 12.70 -5.00
N SER A 642 -24.44 13.82 -4.34
CA SER A 642 -23.08 14.38 -4.31
C SER A 642 -22.77 14.97 -2.93
N ASN A 643 -21.62 14.58 -2.37
CA ASN A 643 -21.12 15.02 -1.05
C ASN A 643 -19.75 15.71 -1.16
N SER A 644 -19.47 16.35 -2.29
CA SER A 644 -18.16 16.95 -2.54
C SER A 644 -17.79 17.98 -1.47
N ALA A 645 -16.57 17.88 -0.92
CA ALA A 645 -16.05 18.80 0.10
C ALA A 645 -15.98 20.27 -0.37
N ARG A 646 -16.13 20.51 -1.68
CA ARG A 646 -16.14 21.83 -2.31
C ARG A 646 -17.55 22.39 -2.53
N MET A 647 -18.58 21.65 -2.16
CA MET A 647 -19.97 22.06 -2.24
C MET A 647 -20.44 22.58 -0.88
N ALA A 648 -21.19 23.69 -0.86
CA ALA A 648 -21.85 24.16 0.35
C ALA A 648 -23.13 23.34 0.61
N GLY A 649 -22.98 22.06 0.96
CA GLY A 649 -24.09 21.15 1.28
C GLY A 649 -23.95 19.75 0.69
N VAL A 650 -25.06 19.02 0.69
CA VAL A 650 -25.21 17.69 0.08
C VAL A 650 -26.32 17.78 -0.97
N LEU A 651 -26.07 17.27 -2.18
CA LEU A 651 -27.07 17.20 -3.24
C LEU A 651 -27.78 15.86 -3.14
N ASP A 652 -29.10 15.89 -3.00
CA ASP A 652 -29.98 14.74 -3.21
C ASP A 652 -30.97 15.10 -4.32
N ILE A 653 -30.84 14.47 -5.49
CA ILE A 653 -31.63 14.90 -6.64
C ILE A 653 -33.14 14.73 -6.42
N GLN A 654 -33.58 13.73 -5.66
CA GLN A 654 -35.00 13.53 -5.40
C GLN A 654 -35.58 14.66 -4.56
N LYS A 655 -34.79 15.17 -3.60
CA LYS A 655 -35.19 16.28 -2.73
C LYS A 655 -35.03 17.64 -3.40
N ASP A 656 -33.93 17.85 -4.11
CA ASP A 656 -33.48 19.19 -4.52
C ASP A 656 -33.92 19.58 -5.94
N HIS A 657 -34.37 18.64 -6.77
CA HIS A 657 -34.76 18.93 -8.16
C HIS A 657 -35.81 20.03 -8.32
N PRO A 658 -36.82 20.23 -7.44
CA PRO A 658 -37.82 21.29 -7.67
C PRO A 658 -37.20 22.68 -7.60
N ARG A 659 -36.21 22.87 -6.71
CA ARG A 659 -35.45 24.12 -6.64
C ARG A 659 -34.56 24.29 -7.87
N LEU A 660 -33.86 23.23 -8.28
CA LEU A 660 -32.94 23.28 -9.41
C LEU A 660 -33.64 23.56 -10.73
N VAL A 661 -34.77 22.90 -10.98
CA VAL A 661 -35.60 23.15 -12.16
C VAL A 661 -36.05 24.61 -12.18
N ARG A 662 -36.63 25.14 -11.09
CA ARG A 662 -37.05 26.55 -11.03
C ARG A 662 -35.90 27.52 -11.29
N GLN A 663 -34.73 27.28 -10.71
CA GLN A 663 -33.55 28.13 -10.92
C GLN A 663 -33.04 28.05 -12.36
N ALA A 664 -33.01 26.86 -12.96
CA ALA A 664 -32.67 26.70 -14.38
C ALA A 664 -33.71 27.38 -15.29
N MET A 665 -35.01 27.25 -14.99
CA MET A 665 -36.09 27.93 -15.72
C MET A 665 -35.96 29.47 -15.63
N ALA A 666 -35.47 30.02 -14.52
CA ALA A 666 -35.17 31.45 -14.41
C ALA A 666 -34.01 31.92 -15.31
N ARG A 667 -33.15 31.00 -15.77
CA ARG A 667 -32.10 31.23 -16.77
C ARG A 667 -32.58 30.99 -18.21
N LEU A 668 -33.77 30.41 -18.38
CA LEU A 668 -34.31 30.05 -19.67
C LEU A 668 -35.01 31.25 -20.33
N SER A 669 -34.78 31.44 -21.63
CA SER A 669 -35.56 32.34 -22.48
C SER A 669 -37.04 31.93 -22.49
N SER A 670 -37.94 32.86 -22.78
CA SER A 670 -39.40 32.60 -22.79
C SER A 670 -39.81 31.47 -23.74
N ASP A 671 -39.14 31.33 -24.88
CA ASP A 671 -39.34 30.26 -25.88
C ASP A 671 -38.36 29.07 -25.73
N GLY A 672 -37.54 29.09 -24.68
CA GLY A 672 -36.47 28.13 -24.48
C GLY A 672 -36.96 26.74 -24.04
N LEU A 673 -36.02 25.80 -23.99
CA LEU A 673 -36.23 24.45 -23.48
C LEU A 673 -35.19 24.07 -22.42
N LEU A 674 -35.65 23.52 -21.29
CA LEU A 674 -34.83 22.76 -20.35
C LEU A 674 -34.99 21.26 -20.59
N ILE A 675 -33.89 20.58 -20.87
CA ILE A 675 -33.79 19.12 -20.87
C ILE A 675 -33.24 18.71 -19.50
N PHE A 676 -34.10 18.14 -18.67
CA PHE A 676 -33.73 17.62 -17.36
C PHE A 676 -33.66 16.10 -17.41
N SER A 677 -32.55 15.51 -16.96
CA SER A 677 -32.36 14.05 -16.93
C SER A 677 -31.72 13.63 -15.61
N ASN A 678 -31.89 12.36 -15.23
CA ASN A 678 -31.09 11.72 -14.19
C ASN A 678 -31.18 10.20 -14.26
N ASN A 679 -30.26 9.52 -13.57
CA ASN A 679 -30.17 8.05 -13.51
C ASN A 679 -30.72 7.44 -12.21
N PHE A 680 -31.43 8.20 -11.37
CA PHE A 680 -31.98 7.68 -10.13
C PHE A 680 -33.19 6.79 -10.43
N ARG A 681 -33.01 5.47 -10.33
CA ARG A 681 -34.02 4.45 -10.71
C ARG A 681 -35.40 4.59 -10.05
N ARG A 682 -35.50 5.30 -8.92
CA ARG A 682 -36.75 5.53 -8.18
C ARG A 682 -37.22 6.98 -8.26
N PHE A 683 -36.63 7.78 -9.14
CA PHE A 683 -36.92 9.19 -9.27
C PHE A 683 -38.38 9.44 -9.61
N ARG A 684 -38.99 10.37 -8.89
CA ARG A 684 -40.31 10.95 -9.20
C ARG A 684 -40.15 12.45 -9.32
N LEU A 685 -40.63 13.01 -10.42
CA LEU A 685 -40.70 14.46 -10.59
C LEU A 685 -41.78 15.01 -9.64
N ASP A 686 -41.50 16.15 -9.03
CA ASP A 686 -42.43 16.86 -8.16
C ASP A 686 -43.60 17.42 -8.99
N GLU A 687 -44.81 17.02 -8.62
CA GLU A 687 -46.07 17.37 -9.29
C GLU A 687 -46.30 18.90 -9.32
N ALA A 688 -45.73 19.65 -8.36
CA ALA A 688 -45.83 21.11 -8.35
C ALA A 688 -45.19 21.75 -9.60
N LEU A 689 -44.15 21.12 -10.17
CA LEU A 689 -43.50 21.63 -11.38
C LEU A 689 -44.43 21.56 -12.60
N GLU A 690 -45.34 20.59 -12.67
CA GLU A 690 -46.32 20.47 -13.75
C GLU A 690 -47.41 21.57 -13.66
N SER A 691 -47.64 22.09 -12.45
CA SER A 691 -48.52 23.24 -12.24
C SER A 691 -47.87 24.56 -12.67
N GLU A 692 -46.54 24.67 -12.57
CA GLU A 692 -45.77 25.89 -12.88
C GLU A 692 -45.30 25.96 -14.34
N PHE A 693 -44.94 24.82 -14.94
CA PHE A 693 -44.29 24.73 -16.24
C PHE A 693 -45.01 23.75 -17.17
N GLU A 694 -44.76 23.84 -18.47
CA GLU A 694 -45.11 22.78 -19.41
C GLU A 694 -44.05 21.68 -19.30
N VAL A 695 -44.44 20.49 -18.82
CA VAL A 695 -43.55 19.36 -18.59
C VAL A 695 -43.97 18.19 -19.45
N VAL A 696 -43.04 17.64 -20.23
CA VAL A 696 -43.24 16.45 -21.05
C VAL A 696 -42.15 15.43 -20.75
N GLU A 697 -42.53 14.24 -20.28
CA GLU A 697 -41.57 13.14 -20.14
C GLU A 697 -41.25 12.53 -21.51
N VAL A 698 -39.97 12.52 -21.86
CA VAL A 698 -39.45 12.00 -23.14
C VAL A 698 -38.56 10.78 -22.96
N THR A 699 -38.55 10.16 -21.77
CA THR A 699 -37.71 9.01 -21.42
C THR A 699 -37.69 7.93 -22.51
N ARG A 700 -38.86 7.54 -23.04
CA ARG A 700 -38.98 6.48 -24.06
C ARG A 700 -38.27 6.82 -25.37
N ASP A 701 -38.34 8.07 -25.78
CA ASP A 701 -37.74 8.56 -27.03
C ASP A 701 -36.21 8.72 -26.91
N THR A 702 -35.72 8.72 -25.67
CA THR A 702 -34.29 8.88 -25.36
C THR A 702 -33.55 7.56 -25.09
N LEU A 703 -34.21 6.41 -25.31
CA LEU A 703 -33.61 5.09 -25.16
C LEU A 703 -33.17 4.53 -26.51
N ASP A 704 -31.87 4.28 -26.63
CA ASP A 704 -31.30 3.76 -27.85
C ASP A 704 -31.40 2.23 -27.95
N ARG A 705 -31.22 1.67 -29.16
CA ARG A 705 -31.38 0.23 -29.44
C ARG A 705 -30.54 -0.65 -28.52
N ASP A 706 -29.34 -0.21 -28.17
CA ASP A 706 -28.40 -0.91 -27.30
C ASP A 706 -28.79 -0.90 -25.80
N PHE A 707 -29.82 -0.12 -25.42
CA PHE A 707 -30.34 -0.04 -24.04
C PHE A 707 -31.83 -0.42 -23.88
N GLN A 708 -32.51 -0.83 -24.95
CA GLN A 708 -33.95 -1.15 -24.93
C GLN A 708 -34.37 -2.22 -23.91
N ARG A 709 -33.46 -3.12 -23.51
CA ARG A 709 -33.75 -4.16 -22.49
C ARG A 709 -33.82 -3.59 -21.07
N ASN A 710 -33.25 -2.42 -20.83
CA ASN A 710 -33.19 -1.78 -19.52
C ASN A 710 -33.87 -0.40 -19.56
N PRO A 711 -35.20 -0.35 -19.58
CA PRO A 711 -35.96 0.90 -19.75
C PRO A 711 -35.89 1.84 -18.52
N ARG A 712 -35.19 1.44 -17.45
CA ARG A 712 -35.06 2.22 -16.21
C ARG A 712 -33.63 2.71 -15.98
N ILE A 713 -32.82 2.84 -17.04
CA ILE A 713 -31.43 3.29 -16.94
C ILE A 713 -31.32 4.78 -16.62
N HIS A 714 -32.18 5.60 -17.22
CA HIS A 714 -32.37 7.01 -16.91
C HIS A 714 -33.82 7.44 -17.12
N ARG A 715 -34.17 8.64 -16.68
CA ARG A 715 -35.42 9.34 -17.03
C ARG A 715 -35.11 10.74 -17.53
N CYS A 716 -35.89 11.23 -18.50
CA CYS A 716 -35.64 12.50 -19.17
C CYS A 716 -36.95 13.27 -19.40
N TRP A 717 -36.92 14.59 -19.18
CA TRP A 717 -38.04 15.51 -19.34
C TRP A 717 -37.65 16.75 -20.15
N HIS A 718 -38.60 17.22 -20.94
CA HIS A 718 -38.60 18.52 -21.59
C HIS A 718 -39.48 19.47 -20.77
N ILE A 719 -38.92 20.61 -20.37
CA ILE A 719 -39.60 21.60 -19.52
C ILE A 719 -39.54 22.98 -20.18
N ARG A 720 -40.70 23.64 -20.31
CA ARG A 720 -40.86 24.97 -20.93
C ARG A 720 -41.69 25.91 -20.05
N HIS A 721 -41.57 27.22 -20.28
CA HIS A 721 -42.50 28.19 -19.70
C HIS A 721 -43.89 27.97 -20.30
N LYS A 722 -44.94 28.10 -19.48
CA LYS A 722 -46.32 28.08 -20.00
C LYS A 722 -46.56 29.33 -20.85
N ALA A 723 -47.32 29.16 -21.93
CA ALA A 723 -47.70 30.23 -22.84
C ALA A 723 -48.61 31.28 -22.18
#